data_AF-A0A821NZ33-F1
#
_entry.id   AF-A0A821NZ33-F1
#
_cell.length_a   1.000
_cell.length_b   1.000
_cell.length_c   1.000
_cell.angle_alpha   90.00
_cell.angle_beta   90.00
_cell.angle_gamma   90.00
#
_symmetry.space_group_name_H-M   'P 1'
#
loop_
_entity.id
_entity.type
_entity.pdbx_description
1 polymer ?
#
loop_
_entity_poly.entity_id
_entity_poly.type
_entity_poly.pdbx_seq_one_letter_code
_entity_poly.pdbx_strand_id
1 'polypeptide(L)'
;MITTMTSFILLKTNSFLLRMNREDNVNWFHGKISRENAEKLLKEEGEDGVFLVRESNTSHGDYVLSVLHQGEVVHYQIRRHGEDAFFSIEEHTTVHGLDTLIQHYRGDSNGLVTRLSVVCKGQAPPHESRTQGTTNLLHRATDAGELNVVSQLLACGYRNRDAKNQDGQTAVHIAARSGRDKILMKLIESGATVNVRDSFGFTPLHYTCQNNLPSTTELLITYGNANYQMRHAPTGKVPLHDAAQRGNIECVKVLLKLKAPAHPRTLAKETPAQLAKQYGHTDCYQLLKNYKSENPNTCKSQWYHGTLNREEAVKILEDYCNQNGLRDKATDGVYLVRYSERHTGAYVLTMLSENTPYNFIIRKENDWLFIDNGPYLESLERLIEHYTSVLDGLPTKLSAPVPPKPKPPLPEFSTMPRTKKHSPCRVNSNQSLSLVKNDILNDNKPTSPNNNNAFELLTRNLSFSSDFNNDSLNNNEDLDGDTYQVPVNNSAVTSLAENYNEIAINSDGQLSTLQEFVPFTELTLGAVLGEGEFGSVLRAVYSPLDAPAQQVAVKTLHLQHTDSNKREFLAEAKLMMALRHRCIVRLIGVSLGPPLAMVQELVPLGSLLEYLIRHPEKVSPGYELRLWACQVAAGMRYLEQRRFVHRDLAARNILLASRHQAKISDFGLSRALSADSSYYKASRGGKWPIKWYAPESYNYGTFSHASDVWSYGVTLWEMFSYGNQPYGDMRGTEVIQLVESGERLSRPENCPDEIYQVMLDCWAYTPDLRPTFSKLVDVFSHHPDYVNISQIALENDDVTV
;
A
#
# COMPACT_ATOMS: atom_id res chain seq x y z
N MET A 1 -42.64 12.24 25.65
CA MET A 1 -41.72 12.92 26.59
C MET A 1 -41.33 12.02 27.77
N ILE A 2 -41.17 10.72 27.54
CA ILE A 2 -40.40 9.76 28.33
C ILE A 2 -39.82 8.81 27.25
N THR A 3 -38.63 8.25 27.45
CA THR A 3 -37.86 7.37 26.53
C THR A 3 -36.79 8.03 25.64
N THR A 4 -35.93 8.88 26.22
CA THR A 4 -34.59 9.24 25.67
C THR A 4 -33.53 9.42 26.78
N MET A 5 -33.67 8.70 27.90
CA MET A 5 -32.78 8.79 29.07
C MET A 5 -32.26 7.41 29.53
N THR A 6 -32.07 6.48 28.59
CA THR A 6 -31.43 5.17 28.88
C THR A 6 -30.32 4.79 27.88
N SER A 7 -30.17 5.50 26.76
CA SER A 7 -29.07 5.26 25.81
C SER A 7 -27.85 6.14 26.03
N PHE A 8 -27.86 6.99 27.07
CA PHE A 8 -26.75 7.90 27.41
C PHE A 8 -25.97 7.49 28.68
N ILE A 9 -26.29 6.33 29.28
CA ILE A 9 -25.61 5.78 30.47
C ILE A 9 -24.82 4.49 30.15
N LEU A 10 -24.91 3.93 28.94
CA LEU A 10 -24.13 2.74 28.54
C LEU A 10 -22.83 3.04 27.75
N LEU A 11 -22.57 4.30 27.40
CA LEU A 11 -21.30 4.74 26.76
C LEU A 11 -20.36 5.52 27.68
N LYS A 12 -20.72 5.68 28.97
CA LYS A 12 -19.88 6.34 29.99
C LYS A 12 -19.35 5.40 31.09
N THR A 13 -19.70 4.12 31.06
CA THR A 13 -19.20 3.14 32.05
C THR A 13 -17.91 2.44 31.61
N ASN A 14 -17.61 2.34 30.31
CA ASN A 14 -16.32 1.78 29.86
C ASN A 14 -15.14 2.76 29.93
N SER A 15 -15.39 4.08 29.90
CA SER A 15 -14.33 5.09 30.03
C SER A 15 -14.06 5.52 31.48
N PHE A 16 -14.96 5.19 32.42
CA PHE A 16 -14.76 5.46 33.85
C PHE A 16 -14.01 4.31 34.56
N LEU A 17 -14.23 3.05 34.14
CA LEU A 17 -13.48 1.89 34.63
C LEU A 17 -12.04 1.81 34.08
N LEU A 18 -11.75 2.40 32.91
CA LEU A 18 -10.38 2.54 32.39
C LEU A 18 -9.59 3.72 32.98
N ARG A 19 -10.22 4.52 33.86
CA ARG A 19 -9.59 5.71 34.48
C ARG A 19 -9.22 5.54 35.96
N MET A 20 -9.81 4.59 36.67
CA MET A 20 -9.28 4.15 37.96
C MET A 20 -8.28 3.00 37.71
N ASN A 21 -7.13 3.07 38.41
CA ASN A 21 -6.00 2.13 38.36
C ASN A 21 -4.89 2.38 37.32
N ARG A 22 -4.52 3.63 37.01
CA ARG A 22 -3.19 3.89 36.42
C ARG A 22 -2.04 3.70 37.40
N GLU A 23 -2.24 3.93 38.70
CA GLU A 23 -1.19 3.69 39.71
C GLU A 23 -1.09 2.20 40.06
N ASP A 24 -2.23 1.52 40.25
CA ASP A 24 -2.28 0.06 40.52
C ASP A 24 -1.78 -0.80 39.34
N ASN A 25 -1.87 -0.33 38.08
CA ASN A 25 -1.34 -1.08 36.91
C ASN A 25 0.18 -0.97 36.72
N VAL A 26 0.85 -0.07 37.45
CA VAL A 26 2.29 0.20 37.27
C VAL A 26 3.09 -0.24 38.51
N ASN A 27 2.42 -0.54 39.62
CA ASN A 27 3.03 -0.93 40.89
C ASN A 27 3.26 -2.44 41.04
N TRP A 28 3.95 -3.06 40.10
CA TRP A 28 4.25 -4.50 40.08
C TRP A 28 5.73 -4.83 40.34
N PHE A 29 6.58 -3.81 40.56
CA PHE A 29 8.02 -3.99 40.74
C PHE A 29 8.39 -4.06 42.22
N HIS A 30 9.26 -5.00 42.60
CA HIS A 30 9.63 -5.28 44.00
C HIS A 30 11.12 -5.08 44.30
N GLY A 31 11.89 -4.50 43.37
CA GLY A 31 13.33 -4.27 43.57
C GLY A 31 14.11 -5.58 43.73
N LYS A 32 15.17 -5.54 44.55
CA LYS A 32 16.10 -6.67 44.74
C LYS A 32 15.67 -7.59 45.88
N ILE A 33 14.66 -8.43 45.64
CA ILE A 33 14.19 -9.47 46.58
C ILE A 33 14.69 -10.87 46.17
N SER A 34 14.82 -11.78 47.16
CA SER A 34 15.22 -13.17 46.89
C SER A 34 14.12 -13.97 46.20
N ARG A 35 14.49 -15.13 45.62
CA ARG A 35 13.55 -16.04 44.99
C ARG A 35 12.50 -16.52 46.00
N GLU A 36 12.94 -16.93 47.18
CA GLU A 36 12.10 -17.46 48.25
C GLU A 36 11.11 -16.41 48.77
N ASN A 37 11.54 -15.14 48.88
CA ASN A 37 10.66 -14.04 49.27
C ASN A 37 9.60 -13.74 48.20
N ALA A 38 9.97 -13.79 46.92
CA ALA A 38 9.02 -13.63 45.83
C ALA A 38 7.99 -14.78 45.82
N GLU A 39 8.42 -16.02 46.05
CA GLU A 39 7.51 -17.18 46.13
C GLU A 39 6.54 -17.04 47.30
N LYS A 40 7.01 -16.57 48.46
CA LYS A 40 6.17 -16.32 49.64
C LYS A 40 5.10 -15.26 49.37
N LEU A 41 5.49 -14.12 48.79
CA LEU A 41 4.54 -13.02 48.48
C LEU A 41 3.45 -13.46 47.50
N LEU A 42 3.81 -14.21 46.45
CA LEU A 42 2.85 -14.68 45.46
C LEU A 42 1.91 -15.75 46.04
N LYS A 43 2.42 -16.66 46.89
CA LYS A 43 1.61 -17.69 47.56
C LYS A 43 0.66 -17.11 48.63
N GLU A 44 1.01 -15.98 49.25
CA GLU A 44 0.12 -15.26 50.19
C GLU A 44 -1.09 -14.61 49.49
N GLU A 45 -0.94 -14.14 48.24
CA GLU A 45 -2.05 -13.62 47.43
C GLU A 45 -3.00 -14.73 46.94
N GLY A 46 -2.45 -15.89 46.54
CA GLY A 46 -3.21 -17.13 46.34
C GLY A 46 -4.02 -17.26 45.04
N GLU A 47 -3.93 -16.32 44.10
CA GLU A 47 -4.68 -16.34 42.83
C GLU A 47 -3.83 -16.73 41.61
N ASP A 48 -4.38 -17.52 40.69
CA ASP A 48 -3.68 -17.94 39.46
C ASP A 48 -3.41 -16.75 38.53
N GLY A 49 -2.16 -16.64 38.06
CA GLY A 49 -1.70 -15.53 37.23
C GLY A 49 -1.33 -14.26 38.01
N VAL A 50 -1.32 -14.31 39.35
CA VAL A 50 -0.71 -13.23 40.15
C VAL A 50 0.79 -13.17 39.87
N PHE A 51 1.32 -11.96 39.67
CA PHE A 51 2.71 -11.78 39.27
C PHE A 51 3.39 -10.58 39.93
N LEU A 52 4.71 -10.63 39.95
CA LEU A 52 5.60 -9.51 40.28
C LEU A 52 6.88 -9.53 39.44
N VAL A 53 7.55 -8.39 39.34
CA VAL A 53 8.88 -8.30 38.73
C VAL A 53 9.90 -7.84 39.76
N ARG A 54 11.05 -8.48 39.77
CA ARG A 54 12.17 -8.17 40.67
C ARG A 54 13.48 -8.07 39.90
N GLU A 55 14.51 -7.50 40.50
CA GLU A 55 15.86 -7.51 39.94
C GLU A 55 16.45 -8.93 39.97
N SER A 56 17.30 -9.23 38.97
CA SER A 56 18.05 -10.48 38.96
C SER A 56 19.21 -10.42 39.96
N ASN A 57 19.38 -11.48 40.77
CA ASN A 57 20.51 -11.60 41.70
C ASN A 57 21.77 -12.14 41.03
N THR A 58 21.64 -12.75 39.85
CA THR A 58 22.72 -13.44 39.14
C THR A 58 23.28 -12.62 37.98
N SER A 59 22.47 -11.75 37.36
CA SER A 59 22.86 -10.93 36.21
C SER A 59 22.57 -9.45 36.47
N HIS A 60 23.60 -8.61 36.54
CA HIS A 60 23.44 -7.18 36.82
C HIS A 60 22.74 -6.45 35.66
N GLY A 61 21.62 -5.78 35.94
CA GLY A 61 20.84 -5.03 34.95
C GLY A 61 19.67 -5.80 34.33
N ASP A 62 19.60 -7.10 34.58
CA ASP A 62 18.47 -7.96 34.21
C ASP A 62 17.38 -7.97 35.29
N TYR A 63 16.19 -8.39 34.89
CA TYR A 63 15.04 -8.54 35.77
C TYR A 63 14.54 -9.99 35.78
N VAL A 64 13.61 -10.32 36.68
CA VAL A 64 12.95 -11.61 36.76
C VAL A 64 11.46 -11.40 36.95
N LEU A 65 10.66 -11.94 36.03
CA LEU A 65 9.21 -12.04 36.18
C LEU A 65 8.90 -13.30 36.98
N SER A 66 8.13 -13.17 38.06
CA SER A 66 7.69 -14.29 38.91
C SER A 66 6.16 -14.36 38.87
N VAL A 67 5.62 -15.53 38.56
CA VAL A 67 4.19 -15.78 38.33
C VAL A 67 3.73 -16.99 39.13
N LEU A 68 2.58 -16.89 39.82
CA LEU A 68 1.91 -18.05 40.41
C LEU A 68 1.05 -18.74 39.35
N HIS A 69 1.25 -20.04 39.16
CA HIS A 69 0.39 -20.87 38.34
C HIS A 69 0.14 -22.24 38.99
N GLN A 70 -1.13 -22.62 39.16
CA GLN A 70 -1.56 -23.91 39.74
C GLN A 70 -0.90 -24.24 41.10
N GLY A 71 -0.69 -23.22 41.94
CA GLY A 71 -0.09 -23.36 43.28
C GLY A 71 1.44 -23.36 43.31
N GLU A 72 2.09 -23.36 42.16
CA GLU A 72 3.54 -23.27 42.02
C GLU A 72 3.98 -21.92 41.45
N VAL A 73 5.16 -21.45 41.84
CA VAL A 73 5.69 -20.16 41.37
C VAL A 73 6.75 -20.41 40.31
N VAL A 74 6.55 -19.83 39.13
CA VAL A 74 7.44 -19.94 37.98
C VAL A 74 8.19 -18.63 37.79
N HIS A 75 9.49 -18.72 37.51
CA HIS A 75 10.37 -17.56 37.32
C HIS A 75 10.94 -17.51 35.91
N TYR A 76 10.83 -16.35 35.28
CA TYR A 76 11.32 -16.06 33.94
C TYR A 76 12.39 -14.98 33.99
N GLN A 77 13.56 -15.27 33.47
CA GLN A 77 14.64 -14.28 33.36
C GLN A 77 14.28 -13.27 32.26
N ILE A 78 14.26 -11.99 32.60
CA ILE A 78 14.13 -10.88 31.66
C ILE A 78 15.53 -10.34 31.39
N ARG A 79 16.05 -10.59 30.18
CA ARG A 79 17.34 -10.08 29.71
C ARG A 79 17.20 -8.65 29.22
N ARG A 80 18.13 -7.79 29.63
CA ARG A 80 18.30 -6.44 29.08
C ARG A 80 19.25 -6.48 27.88
N HIS A 81 18.86 -5.83 26.78
CA HIS A 81 19.66 -5.74 25.56
C HIS A 81 20.20 -4.32 25.35
N GLY A 82 21.52 -4.16 25.36
CA GLY A 82 22.19 -2.87 25.06
C GLY A 82 22.02 -1.78 26.13
N GLU A 83 22.41 -0.54 25.77
CA GLU A 83 22.23 0.63 26.65
C GLU A 83 20.79 1.18 26.63
N ASP A 84 20.07 0.97 25.53
CA ASP A 84 18.68 1.36 25.35
C ASP A 84 17.73 0.43 26.13
N ALA A 85 16.54 0.91 26.48
CA ALA A 85 15.59 0.21 27.36
C ALA A 85 14.89 -0.99 26.68
N PHE A 86 15.62 -1.89 26.02
CA PHE A 86 15.07 -3.09 25.39
C PHE A 86 15.20 -4.31 26.31
N PHE A 87 14.12 -5.07 26.43
CA PHE A 87 14.00 -6.23 27.31
C PHE A 87 13.41 -7.41 26.56
N SER A 88 13.82 -8.63 26.92
CA SER A 88 13.17 -9.84 26.44
C SER A 88 13.17 -10.94 27.50
N ILE A 89 12.14 -11.79 27.50
CA ILE A 89 12.16 -13.06 28.24
C ILE A 89 12.70 -14.16 27.34
N GLU A 90 12.28 -14.14 26.07
CA GLU A 90 12.73 -15.06 25.04
C GLU A 90 13.70 -14.36 24.08
N GLU A 91 14.64 -15.10 23.49
CA GLU A 91 15.78 -14.53 22.75
C GLU A 91 15.37 -13.81 21.45
N HIS A 92 14.14 -14.03 20.98
CA HIS A 92 13.61 -13.52 19.71
C HIS A 92 12.56 -12.40 19.88
N THR A 93 12.23 -12.02 21.12
CA THR A 93 11.13 -11.08 21.42
C THR A 93 11.67 -9.88 22.20
N THR A 94 12.43 -9.03 21.52
CA THR A 94 12.98 -7.80 22.12
C THR A 94 11.96 -6.68 22.08
N VAL A 95 11.59 -6.16 23.26
CA VAL A 95 10.56 -5.15 23.44
C VAL A 95 11.16 -3.92 24.10
N HIS A 96 10.89 -2.74 23.54
CA HIS A 96 11.27 -1.48 24.15
C HIS A 96 10.37 -1.18 25.35
N GLY A 97 10.96 -0.97 26.53
CA GLY A 97 10.30 -0.71 27.79
C GLY A 97 9.79 -1.98 28.49
N LEU A 98 10.18 -2.14 29.75
CA LEU A 98 9.73 -3.19 30.67
C LEU A 98 8.22 -3.07 30.93
N ASP A 99 7.68 -1.85 30.90
CA ASP A 99 6.23 -1.58 30.96
C ASP A 99 5.48 -2.16 29.77
N THR A 100 6.03 -2.04 28.57
CA THR A 100 5.46 -2.63 27.36
C THR A 100 5.62 -4.14 27.33
N LEU A 101 6.75 -4.67 27.83
CA LEU A 101 6.96 -6.12 27.98
C LEU A 101 5.91 -6.74 28.93
N ILE A 102 5.67 -6.14 30.09
CA ILE A 102 4.64 -6.63 31.01
C ILE A 102 3.24 -6.49 30.40
N GLN A 103 2.94 -5.37 29.73
CA GLN A 103 1.65 -5.19 29.07
C GLN A 103 1.40 -6.24 27.97
N HIS A 104 2.45 -6.64 27.23
CA HIS A 104 2.39 -7.72 26.25
C HIS A 104 1.94 -9.04 26.90
N TYR A 105 2.60 -9.45 27.99
CA TYR A 105 2.28 -10.71 28.69
C TYR A 105 1.00 -10.69 29.54
N ARG A 106 0.41 -9.49 29.76
CA ARG A 106 -0.95 -9.34 30.31
C ARG A 106 -2.03 -9.57 29.27
N GLY A 107 -1.75 -9.28 28.01
CA GLY A 107 -2.67 -9.50 26.88
C GLY A 107 -2.79 -10.99 26.53
N ASP A 108 -1.65 -11.67 26.45
CA ASP A 108 -1.54 -13.09 26.13
C ASP A 108 -0.36 -13.73 26.88
N SER A 109 -0.37 -15.04 27.11
CA SER A 109 0.71 -15.73 27.83
C SER A 109 1.97 -15.89 26.99
N ASN A 110 1.89 -15.98 25.65
CA ASN A 110 3.01 -15.94 24.70
C ASN A 110 4.30 -16.66 25.17
N GLY A 111 4.16 -17.91 25.65
CA GLY A 111 5.28 -18.73 26.15
C GLY A 111 5.43 -18.80 27.68
N LEU A 112 4.70 -17.96 28.43
CA LEU A 112 4.55 -18.08 29.88
C LEU A 112 3.52 -19.17 30.24
N VAL A 113 3.63 -19.72 31.46
CA VAL A 113 2.71 -20.75 31.98
C VAL A 113 1.25 -20.28 32.05
N THR A 114 1.03 -18.99 32.25
CA THR A 114 -0.29 -18.36 32.23
C THR A 114 -0.13 -16.89 31.89
N ARG A 115 -1.22 -16.26 31.45
CA ARG A 115 -1.24 -14.81 31.21
C ARG A 115 -1.15 -14.06 32.54
N LEU A 116 -0.53 -12.89 32.50
CA LEU A 116 -0.40 -12.04 33.69
C LEU A 116 -1.75 -11.38 34.01
N SER A 117 -2.44 -11.87 35.04
CA SER A 117 -3.79 -11.43 35.39
C SER A 117 -3.75 -10.34 36.48
N VAL A 118 -3.22 -10.70 37.64
CA VAL A 118 -3.31 -9.92 38.88
C VAL A 118 -1.92 -9.41 39.28
N VAL A 119 -1.84 -8.14 39.68
CA VAL A 119 -0.59 -7.53 40.14
C VAL A 119 -0.40 -7.80 41.63
N CYS A 120 0.70 -8.44 42.02
CA CYS A 120 1.16 -8.43 43.41
C CYS A 120 1.73 -7.04 43.72
N LYS A 121 1.03 -6.28 44.56
CA LYS A 121 1.29 -4.85 44.76
C LYS A 121 2.69 -4.59 45.33
N GLY A 122 3.44 -3.74 44.63
CA GLY A 122 4.76 -3.26 45.01
C GLY A 122 4.92 -1.77 44.70
N GLN A 123 6.03 -1.42 44.07
CA GLN A 123 6.36 -0.06 43.60
C GLN A 123 6.43 -0.01 42.07
N ALA A 124 6.59 1.19 41.51
CA ALA A 124 6.72 1.38 40.07
C ALA A 124 8.14 0.98 39.56
N PRO A 125 8.29 0.45 38.33
CA PRO A 125 9.60 0.04 37.80
C PRO A 125 10.54 1.25 37.59
N PRO A 126 11.87 1.07 37.59
CA PRO A 126 12.83 2.16 37.38
C PRO A 126 12.57 2.94 36.09
N HIS A 127 12.84 4.26 36.07
CA HIS A 127 12.55 5.11 34.91
C HIS A 127 13.36 4.77 33.65
N GLU A 128 14.57 4.26 33.84
CA GLU A 128 15.47 3.84 32.76
C GLU A 128 14.99 2.57 32.04
N SER A 129 14.03 1.84 32.62
CA SER A 129 13.46 0.64 32.02
C SER A 129 12.11 0.87 31.36
N ARG A 130 11.64 2.12 31.16
CA ARG A 130 10.31 2.42 30.57
C ARG A 130 10.39 2.99 29.15
N THR A 131 9.33 2.78 28.35
CA THR A 131 9.22 3.32 26.97
C THR A 131 9.32 4.83 26.84
N GLN A 132 8.71 5.57 27.76
CA GLN A 132 8.76 7.03 27.86
C GLN A 132 9.46 7.36 29.18
N GLY A 133 10.79 7.28 29.15
CA GLY A 133 11.55 6.98 30.36
C GLY A 133 12.22 8.15 31.05
N THR A 134 12.93 9.03 30.32
CA THR A 134 13.83 9.96 31.01
C THR A 134 13.90 11.36 30.41
N THR A 135 13.66 12.36 31.26
CA THR A 135 14.13 13.74 31.02
C THR A 135 15.66 13.73 31.14
N ASN A 136 16.31 13.48 30.00
CA ASN A 136 17.76 13.41 29.88
C ASN A 136 18.44 14.78 30.15
N LEU A 137 19.77 14.79 30.23
CA LEU A 137 20.53 16.00 30.58
C LEU A 137 20.35 17.11 29.54
N LEU A 138 20.19 16.77 28.27
CA LEU A 138 19.92 17.74 27.20
C LEU A 138 18.55 18.42 27.40
N HIS A 139 17.51 17.67 27.78
CA HIS A 139 16.19 18.24 28.10
C HIS A 139 16.27 19.18 29.30
N ARG A 140 16.94 18.77 30.38
CA ARG A 140 17.09 19.60 31.60
C ARG A 140 17.86 20.87 31.31
N ALA A 141 19.00 20.75 30.61
CA ALA A 141 19.82 21.91 30.25
C ALA A 141 19.05 22.87 29.32
N THR A 142 18.25 22.33 28.39
CA THR A 142 17.42 23.12 27.49
C THR A 142 16.30 23.85 28.23
N ASP A 143 15.59 23.17 29.14
CA ASP A 143 14.51 23.76 29.94
C ASP A 143 15.05 24.85 30.88
N ALA A 144 16.19 24.56 31.53
CA ALA A 144 16.92 25.50 32.38
C ALA A 144 17.46 26.72 31.61
N GLY A 145 17.70 26.60 30.30
CA GLY A 145 18.24 27.69 29.48
C GLY A 145 19.77 27.75 29.45
N GLU A 146 20.46 26.65 29.80
CA GLU A 146 21.91 26.57 29.93
C GLU A 146 22.60 26.32 28.58
N LEU A 147 22.79 27.38 27.78
CA LEU A 147 23.36 27.30 26.43
C LEU A 147 24.75 26.64 26.38
N ASN A 148 25.62 26.92 27.36
CA ASN A 148 26.97 26.37 27.39
C ASN A 148 26.94 24.85 27.59
N VAL A 149 26.10 24.37 28.50
CA VAL A 149 25.90 22.95 28.77
C VAL A 149 25.33 22.27 27.53
N VAL A 150 24.29 22.85 26.91
CA VAL A 150 23.72 22.30 25.67
C VAL A 150 24.77 22.24 24.56
N SER A 151 25.56 23.30 24.36
CA SER A 151 26.58 23.36 23.32
C SER A 151 27.67 22.30 23.52
N GLN A 152 28.12 22.10 24.76
CA GLN A 152 29.10 21.06 25.09
C GLN A 152 28.51 19.65 24.90
N LEU A 153 27.28 19.41 25.33
CA LEU A 153 26.61 18.12 25.13
C LEU A 153 26.51 17.79 23.63
N LEU A 154 26.07 18.74 22.81
CA LEU A 154 25.94 18.53 21.37
C LEU A 154 27.30 18.34 20.67
N ALA A 155 28.37 18.97 21.18
CA ALA A 155 29.73 18.83 20.65
C ALA A 155 30.40 17.50 21.01
N CYS A 156 30.13 16.95 22.19
CA CYS A 156 30.71 15.68 22.65
C CYS A 156 29.99 14.43 22.10
N GLY A 157 29.09 14.57 21.12
CA GLY A 157 28.38 13.44 20.52
C GLY A 157 27.35 12.80 21.47
N TYR A 158 26.57 13.62 22.20
CA TYR A 158 25.56 13.11 23.14
C TYR A 158 24.62 12.06 22.54
N ARG A 159 24.43 10.96 23.29
CA ARG A 159 23.79 9.67 22.97
C ARG A 159 22.64 9.68 21.96
N ASN A 160 21.76 10.67 21.98
CA ASN A 160 20.79 10.92 20.92
C ASN A 160 20.21 12.34 21.08
N ARG A 161 20.35 13.16 20.03
CA ARG A 161 19.92 14.58 19.98
C ARG A 161 18.40 14.73 19.80
N ASP A 162 17.75 13.69 19.29
CA ASP A 162 16.31 13.60 19.07
C ASP A 162 15.63 12.68 20.09
N ALA A 163 16.31 12.38 21.21
CA ALA A 163 15.74 11.63 22.33
C ALA A 163 14.44 12.28 22.83
N LYS A 164 13.50 11.44 23.27
CA LYS A 164 12.20 11.87 23.78
C LYS A 164 12.10 11.70 25.29
N ASN A 165 11.51 12.69 25.97
CA ASN A 165 11.19 12.61 27.39
C ASN A 165 9.87 11.85 27.63
N GLN A 166 9.39 11.82 28.88
CA GLN A 166 8.12 11.17 29.28
C GLN A 166 6.87 11.66 28.52
N ASP A 167 6.90 12.87 27.96
CA ASP A 167 5.81 13.48 27.21
C ASP A 167 5.97 13.29 25.68
N GLY A 168 6.96 12.51 25.25
CA GLY A 168 7.32 12.34 23.84
C GLY A 168 8.01 13.56 23.22
N GLN A 169 8.42 14.54 24.02
CA GLN A 169 9.02 15.79 23.57
C GLN A 169 10.54 15.63 23.39
N THR A 170 11.06 16.24 22.33
CA THR A 170 12.51 16.41 22.10
C THR A 170 13.03 17.72 22.71
N ALA A 171 14.35 17.90 22.78
CA ALA A 171 14.95 19.17 23.20
C ALA A 171 14.44 20.37 22.37
N VAL A 172 14.16 20.18 21.07
CA VAL A 172 13.57 21.20 20.20
C VAL A 172 12.17 21.62 20.67
N HIS A 173 11.33 20.67 21.12
CA HIS A 173 10.02 20.99 21.67
C HIS A 173 10.14 21.85 22.93
N ILE A 174 11.07 21.51 23.83
CA ILE A 174 11.30 22.28 25.06
C ILE A 174 11.80 23.68 24.73
N ALA A 175 12.80 23.81 23.87
CA ALA A 175 13.34 25.10 23.45
C ALA A 175 12.26 25.98 22.79
N ALA A 176 11.42 25.39 21.94
CA ALA A 176 10.33 26.08 21.27
C ALA A 176 9.20 26.49 22.23
N ARG A 177 8.82 25.62 23.17
CA ARG A 177 7.81 25.89 24.20
C ARG A 177 8.25 27.01 25.14
N SER A 178 9.53 27.04 25.50
CA SER A 178 10.10 28.00 26.46
C SER A 178 10.74 29.23 25.81
N GLY A 179 10.70 29.38 24.49
CA GLY A 179 11.25 30.55 23.77
C GLY A 179 12.77 30.69 23.88
N ARG A 180 13.51 29.58 23.93
CA ARG A 180 14.97 29.57 24.09
C ARG A 180 15.68 29.70 22.74
N ASP A 181 15.54 30.86 22.09
CA ASP A 181 16.02 31.11 20.73
C ASP A 181 17.47 30.71 20.45
N LYS A 182 18.41 31.05 21.35
CA LYS A 182 19.84 30.70 21.20
C LYS A 182 20.08 29.19 21.27
N ILE A 183 19.37 28.50 22.15
CA ILE A 183 19.48 27.04 22.30
C ILE A 183 18.83 26.35 21.11
N LEU A 184 17.68 26.86 20.68
CA LEU A 184 16.99 26.37 19.51
C LEU A 184 17.86 26.51 18.25
N MET A 185 18.49 27.66 18.05
CA MET A 185 19.44 27.88 16.96
C MET A 185 20.58 26.87 17.03
N LYS A 186 21.15 26.63 18.22
CA LYS A 186 22.21 25.63 18.38
C LYS A 186 21.77 24.21 18.07
N LEU A 187 20.54 23.83 18.45
CA LEU A 187 19.96 22.53 18.14
C LEU A 187 19.76 22.37 16.61
N ILE A 188 19.26 23.41 15.94
CA ILE A 188 19.06 23.44 14.48
C ILE A 188 20.40 23.35 13.73
N GLU A 189 21.38 24.18 14.08
CA GLU A 189 22.74 24.14 13.50
C GLU A 189 23.37 22.77 13.62
N SER A 190 23.06 22.10 14.72
CA SER A 190 23.62 20.79 14.98
C SER A 190 22.85 19.66 14.26
N GLY A 191 21.75 19.94 13.55
CA GLY A 191 20.97 18.96 12.79
C GLY A 191 19.86 18.25 13.58
N ALA A 192 19.36 18.82 14.67
CA ALA A 192 18.20 18.25 15.37
C ALA A 192 16.92 18.32 14.51
N THR A 193 16.08 17.30 14.58
CA THR A 193 14.87 17.24 13.76
C THR A 193 13.77 18.18 14.28
N VAL A 194 13.26 19.06 13.40
CA VAL A 194 12.29 20.11 13.77
C VAL A 194 10.83 19.69 13.53
N ASN A 195 10.59 18.87 12.52
CA ASN A 195 9.25 18.47 12.07
C ASN A 195 8.76 17.18 12.75
N VAL A 196 8.89 17.10 14.08
CA VAL A 196 8.52 15.92 14.89
C VAL A 196 7.23 16.20 15.68
N ARG A 197 6.46 15.15 15.99
CA ARG A 197 5.31 15.21 16.90
C ARG A 197 5.63 14.57 18.26
N ASP A 198 5.13 15.19 19.33
CA ASP A 198 5.14 14.63 20.69
C ASP A 198 4.00 13.61 20.91
N SER A 199 3.89 13.07 22.14
CA SER A 199 2.85 12.09 22.48
C SER A 199 1.42 12.63 22.42
N PHE A 200 1.26 13.95 22.42
CA PHE A 200 -0.03 14.63 22.25
C PHE A 200 -0.30 14.98 20.78
N GLY A 201 0.68 14.81 19.89
CA GLY A 201 0.57 15.10 18.46
C GLY A 201 0.94 16.53 18.08
N PHE A 202 1.49 17.33 19.00
CA PHE A 202 1.95 18.69 18.73
C PHE A 202 3.37 18.70 18.19
N THR A 203 3.67 19.69 17.34
CA THR A 203 5.03 19.96 16.85
C THR A 203 5.65 21.13 17.61
N PRO A 204 6.98 21.34 17.56
CA PRO A 204 7.61 22.50 18.18
C PRO A 204 6.99 23.83 17.72
N LEU A 205 6.61 23.92 16.45
CA LEU A 205 5.98 25.13 15.89
C LEU A 205 4.59 25.41 16.49
N HIS A 206 3.81 24.38 16.83
CA HIS A 206 2.55 24.55 17.56
C HIS A 206 2.80 25.22 18.91
N TYR A 207 3.80 24.76 19.67
CA TYR A 207 4.14 25.34 20.97
C TYR A 207 4.53 26.82 20.89
N THR A 208 5.30 27.22 19.87
CA THR A 208 5.63 28.65 19.68
C THR A 208 4.37 29.50 19.44
N CYS A 209 3.44 28.98 18.64
CA CYS A 209 2.19 29.65 18.31
C CYS A 209 1.20 29.67 19.49
N GLN A 210 1.22 28.66 20.34
CA GLN A 210 0.39 28.60 21.56
C GLN A 210 0.86 29.57 22.64
N ASN A 211 2.18 29.78 22.74
CA ASN A 211 2.82 30.60 23.77
C ASN A 211 3.16 32.03 23.30
N ASN A 212 2.73 32.43 22.10
CA ASN A 212 2.97 33.74 21.51
C ASN A 212 4.48 34.11 21.41
N LEU A 213 5.27 33.22 20.79
CA LEU A 213 6.72 33.37 20.65
C LEU A 213 7.11 33.69 19.18
N PRO A 214 6.87 34.91 18.68
CA PRO A 214 7.03 35.25 17.26
C PRO A 214 8.49 35.10 16.77
N SER A 215 9.48 35.47 17.59
CA SER A 215 10.90 35.31 17.26
C SER A 215 11.29 33.85 17.10
N THR A 216 10.84 32.99 18.03
CA THR A 216 11.05 31.54 17.97
C THR A 216 10.32 30.90 16.79
N THR A 217 9.10 31.37 16.47
CA THR A 217 8.34 30.96 15.28
C THR A 217 9.11 31.30 13.99
N GLU A 218 9.63 32.52 13.87
CA GLU A 218 10.42 32.96 12.71
C GLU A 218 11.71 32.15 12.58
N LEU A 219 12.39 31.84 13.69
CA LEU A 219 13.60 31.00 13.71
C LEU A 219 13.33 29.57 13.20
N LEU A 220 12.28 28.93 13.72
CA LEU A 220 11.91 27.57 13.32
C LEU A 220 11.62 27.47 11.82
N ILE A 221 10.91 28.45 11.27
CA ILE A 221 10.51 28.42 9.85
C ILE A 221 11.70 28.80 8.96
N THR A 222 12.43 29.88 9.30
CA THR A 222 13.48 30.45 8.44
C THR A 222 14.76 29.61 8.44
N TYR A 223 15.20 29.14 9.61
CA TYR A 223 16.45 28.40 9.75
C TYR A 223 16.23 26.89 9.96
N GLY A 224 15.13 26.50 10.60
CA GLY A 224 14.79 25.10 10.85
C GLY A 224 13.94 24.42 9.77
N ASN A 225 13.52 25.17 8.73
CA ASN A 225 12.63 24.71 7.67
C ASN A 225 11.35 24.01 8.22
N ALA A 226 10.80 24.57 9.32
CA ALA A 226 9.64 24.03 9.99
C ALA A 226 8.40 24.14 9.09
N ASN A 227 7.66 23.04 8.96
CA ASN A 227 6.45 22.98 8.15
C ASN A 227 5.24 23.52 8.93
N TYR A 228 4.81 24.74 8.60
CA TYR A 228 3.64 25.40 9.19
C TYR A 228 2.28 24.80 8.78
N GLN A 229 2.24 23.81 7.87
CA GLN A 229 1.05 23.02 7.55
C GLN A 229 1.01 21.67 8.26
N MET A 230 1.98 21.35 9.12
CA MET A 230 1.90 20.13 9.93
C MET A 230 0.67 20.16 10.84
N ARG A 231 -0.09 19.07 10.82
CA ARG A 231 -1.36 18.95 11.53
C ARG A 231 -1.21 18.24 12.87
N HIS A 232 -1.86 18.76 13.91
CA HIS A 232 -2.13 18.10 15.17
C HIS A 232 -3.10 16.93 14.95
N ALA A 233 -2.66 15.70 15.20
CA ALA A 233 -3.34 14.48 14.75
C ALA A 233 -4.83 14.37 15.16
N PRO A 234 -5.23 14.66 16.41
CA PRO A 234 -6.63 14.52 16.84
C PRO A 234 -7.60 15.54 16.25
N THR A 235 -7.13 16.74 15.86
CA THR A 235 -8.01 17.87 15.48
C THR A 235 -7.81 18.35 14.05
N GLY A 236 -6.68 18.01 13.43
CA GLY A 236 -6.25 18.55 12.14
C GLY A 236 -5.81 20.02 12.18
N LYS A 237 -5.69 20.64 13.36
CA LYS A 237 -5.21 22.01 13.52
C LYS A 237 -3.77 22.13 13.06
N VAL A 238 -3.45 23.24 12.41
CA VAL A 238 -2.08 23.66 12.10
C VAL A 238 -1.67 24.80 13.03
N PRO A 239 -0.38 25.16 13.17
CA PRO A 239 0.07 26.21 14.10
C PRO A 239 -0.68 27.55 13.98
N LEU A 240 -1.11 27.94 12.77
CA LEU A 240 -1.92 29.15 12.57
C LEU A 240 -3.29 29.10 13.28
N HIS A 241 -3.92 27.92 13.37
CA HIS A 241 -5.16 27.75 14.13
C HIS A 241 -4.91 27.97 15.62
N ASP A 242 -3.82 27.44 16.17
CA ASP A 242 -3.48 27.58 17.58
C ASP A 242 -3.18 29.06 17.93
N ALA A 243 -2.45 29.77 17.07
CA ALA A 243 -2.21 31.20 17.23
C ALA A 243 -3.52 32.00 17.18
N ALA A 244 -4.38 31.74 16.19
CA ALA A 244 -5.64 32.45 16.01
C ALA A 244 -6.66 32.16 17.14
N GLN A 245 -6.78 30.90 17.55
CA GLN A 245 -7.66 30.44 18.62
C GLN A 245 -7.30 31.08 19.97
N ARG A 246 -6.01 31.36 20.22
CA ARG A 246 -5.51 31.95 21.46
C ARG A 246 -5.33 33.47 21.40
N GLY A 247 -5.59 34.09 20.25
CA GLY A 247 -5.44 35.54 20.06
C GLY A 247 -3.99 36.01 19.92
N ASN A 248 -3.06 35.12 19.60
CA ASN A 248 -1.63 35.41 19.48
C ASN A 248 -1.30 36.10 18.15
N ILE A 249 -1.69 37.37 18.05
CA ILE A 249 -1.65 38.16 16.81
C ILE A 249 -0.25 38.30 16.21
N GLU A 250 0.80 38.39 17.04
CA GLU A 250 2.17 38.53 16.55
C GLU A 250 2.64 37.25 15.85
N CYS A 251 2.34 36.08 16.40
CA CYS A 251 2.56 34.80 15.70
C CYS A 251 1.74 34.70 14.40
N VAL A 252 0.49 35.18 14.38
CA VAL A 252 -0.33 35.24 13.15
C VAL A 252 0.37 36.11 12.10
N LYS A 253 0.83 37.31 12.47
CA LYS A 253 1.56 38.21 11.56
C LYS A 253 2.83 37.57 11.02
N VAL A 254 3.65 36.92 11.87
CA VAL A 254 4.87 36.23 11.43
C VAL A 254 4.56 35.10 10.46
N LEU A 255 3.57 34.25 10.76
CA LEU A 255 3.17 33.16 9.87
C LEU A 255 2.71 33.68 8.51
N LEU A 256 1.86 34.71 8.49
CA LEU A 256 1.38 35.33 7.24
C LEU A 256 2.52 36.01 6.46
N LYS A 257 3.41 36.73 7.15
CA LYS A 257 4.63 37.32 6.57
C LYS A 257 5.51 36.27 5.89
N LEU A 258 5.60 35.07 6.48
CA LEU A 258 6.34 33.93 5.93
C LEU A 258 5.53 33.09 4.93
N LYS A 259 4.47 33.69 4.36
CA LYS A 259 3.61 33.11 3.32
C LYS A 259 2.84 31.85 3.74
N ALA A 260 2.60 31.65 5.04
CA ALA A 260 1.69 30.59 5.47
C ALA A 260 0.27 30.86 4.91
N PRO A 261 -0.44 29.84 4.40
CA PRO A 261 -1.83 29.96 3.97
C PRO A 261 -2.69 30.56 5.07
N ALA A 262 -3.51 31.55 4.72
CA ALA A 262 -4.40 32.23 5.66
C ALA A 262 -5.64 31.40 6.03
N HIS A 263 -6.02 30.43 5.19
CA HIS A 263 -7.24 29.62 5.34
C HIS A 263 -6.98 28.10 5.34
N PRO A 264 -6.07 27.58 6.19
CA PRO A 264 -6.00 26.15 6.45
C PRO A 264 -7.29 25.68 7.12
N ARG A 265 -7.52 24.37 7.11
CA ARG A 265 -8.78 23.77 7.58
C ARG A 265 -8.52 22.74 8.67
N THR A 266 -9.32 22.71 9.73
CA THR A 266 -9.32 21.58 10.67
C THR A 266 -10.02 20.36 10.07
N LEU A 267 -10.04 19.21 10.78
CA LEU A 267 -10.89 18.06 10.39
C LEU A 267 -12.38 18.43 10.34
N ALA A 268 -12.80 19.42 11.14
CA ALA A 268 -14.15 19.98 11.14
C ALA A 268 -14.34 21.10 10.09
N LYS A 269 -13.37 21.31 9.19
CA LYS A 269 -13.35 22.36 8.16
C LYS A 269 -13.36 23.80 8.69
N GLU A 270 -12.99 24.00 9.96
CA GLU A 270 -12.91 25.34 10.54
C GLU A 270 -11.62 26.03 10.08
N THR A 271 -11.69 27.35 9.82
CA THR A 271 -10.53 28.18 9.49
C THR A 271 -9.99 28.93 10.71
N PRO A 272 -8.73 29.42 10.69
CA PRO A 272 -8.18 30.20 11.79
C PRO A 272 -9.01 31.44 12.11
N ALA A 273 -9.57 32.12 11.10
CA ALA A 273 -10.43 33.28 11.30
C ALA A 273 -11.73 32.90 12.03
N GLN A 274 -12.33 31.76 11.72
CA GLN A 274 -13.53 31.27 12.41
C GLN A 274 -13.22 30.95 13.88
N LEU A 275 -12.09 30.29 14.15
CA LEU A 275 -11.65 30.04 15.54
C LEU A 275 -11.37 31.35 16.28
N ALA A 276 -10.65 32.30 15.69
CA ALA A 276 -10.43 33.61 16.32
C ALA A 276 -11.75 34.30 16.68
N LYS A 277 -12.74 34.27 15.79
CA LYS A 277 -14.08 34.82 16.04
C LYS A 277 -14.81 34.08 17.15
N GLN A 278 -14.80 32.75 17.13
CA GLN A 278 -15.48 31.90 18.11
C GLN A 278 -14.94 32.12 19.53
N TYR A 279 -13.64 32.34 19.67
CA TYR A 279 -12.97 32.57 20.95
C TYR A 279 -12.88 34.07 21.32
N GLY A 280 -13.50 34.97 20.55
CA GLY A 280 -13.61 36.39 20.87
C GLY A 280 -12.39 37.26 20.53
N HIS A 281 -11.42 36.73 19.77
CA HIS A 281 -10.20 37.43 19.37
C HIS A 281 -10.45 38.28 18.11
N THR A 282 -11.09 39.43 18.31
CA THR A 282 -11.54 40.32 17.23
C THR A 282 -10.38 40.81 16.36
N ASP A 283 -9.24 41.19 16.95
CA ASP A 283 -8.09 41.70 16.18
C ASP A 283 -7.50 40.64 15.24
N CYS A 284 -7.32 39.42 15.74
CA CYS A 284 -6.90 38.28 14.93
C CYS A 284 -7.92 37.95 13.83
N TYR A 285 -9.21 37.98 14.16
CA TYR A 285 -10.28 37.75 13.18
C TYR A 285 -10.25 38.80 12.07
N GLN A 286 -10.14 40.09 12.40
CA GLN A 286 -10.09 41.17 11.41
C GLN A 286 -8.82 41.09 10.56
N LEU A 287 -7.67 40.78 11.18
CA LEU A 287 -6.42 40.57 10.46
C LEU A 287 -6.55 39.45 9.44
N LEU A 288 -7.01 38.26 9.85
CA LEU A 288 -7.14 37.09 8.99
C LEU A 288 -8.23 37.23 7.93
N LYS A 289 -9.33 37.90 8.26
CA LYS A 289 -10.44 38.13 7.31
C LYS A 289 -10.08 39.12 6.21
N ASN A 290 -9.36 40.18 6.58
CA ASN A 290 -8.98 41.25 5.65
C ASN A 290 -7.61 41.01 5.01
N TYR A 291 -6.92 39.93 5.40
CA TYR A 291 -5.66 39.54 4.80
C TYR A 291 -5.89 39.20 3.33
N LYS A 292 -5.25 39.96 2.45
CA LYS A 292 -5.18 39.66 1.03
C LYS A 292 -3.77 39.22 0.73
N SER A 293 -3.66 37.99 0.24
CA SER A 293 -2.37 37.49 -0.23
C SER A 293 -1.92 38.32 -1.43
N GLU A 294 -0.61 38.46 -1.63
CA GLU A 294 -0.06 39.16 -2.80
C GLU A 294 -0.60 38.59 -4.11
N ASN A 295 -0.59 39.35 -5.21
CA ASN A 295 -1.01 38.81 -6.50
C ASN A 295 -0.12 37.62 -6.90
N PRO A 296 -0.71 36.52 -7.40
CA PRO A 296 0.08 35.36 -7.80
C PRO A 296 1.05 35.71 -8.92
N ASN A 297 2.27 35.21 -8.81
CA ASN A 297 3.30 35.38 -9.84
C ASN A 297 3.07 34.50 -11.09
N THR A 298 2.10 33.58 -11.01
CA THR A 298 1.75 32.66 -12.11
C THR A 298 0.43 33.07 -12.76
N CYS A 299 0.25 32.73 -14.03
CA CYS A 299 -0.98 32.99 -14.77
C CYS A 299 -1.44 31.76 -15.55
N LYS A 300 -2.76 31.63 -15.77
CA LYS A 300 -3.35 30.46 -16.47
C LYS A 300 -2.72 30.18 -17.83
N SER A 301 -2.30 31.20 -18.58
CA SER A 301 -1.66 31.00 -19.89
C SER A 301 -0.34 30.24 -19.83
N GLN A 302 0.28 30.07 -18.65
CA GLN A 302 1.52 29.32 -18.49
C GLN A 302 1.31 27.81 -18.31
N TRP A 303 0.14 27.38 -17.82
CA TRP A 303 -0.04 25.99 -17.36
C TRP A 303 -1.45 25.44 -17.54
N TYR A 304 -2.44 26.23 -17.97
CA TYR A 304 -3.84 25.79 -18.09
C TYR A 304 -4.17 25.38 -19.52
N HIS A 305 -4.59 24.13 -19.69
CA HIS A 305 -4.82 23.52 -21.01
C HIS A 305 -6.31 23.37 -21.37
N GLY A 306 -7.22 23.92 -20.57
CA GLY A 306 -8.65 23.74 -20.81
C GLY A 306 -9.06 22.29 -20.58
N THR A 307 -9.89 21.74 -21.47
CA THR A 307 -10.35 20.36 -21.36
C THR A 307 -9.32 19.42 -21.98
N LEU A 308 -8.72 18.58 -21.13
CA LEU A 308 -7.83 17.49 -21.54
C LEU A 308 -8.21 16.24 -20.76
N ASN A 309 -8.20 15.10 -21.44
CA ASN A 309 -8.26 13.81 -20.74
C ASN A 309 -6.93 13.55 -20.01
N ARG A 310 -6.88 12.49 -19.21
CA ARG A 310 -5.72 12.22 -18.35
C ARG A 310 -4.51 11.86 -19.20
N GLU A 311 -4.75 11.07 -20.24
CA GLU A 311 -3.76 10.47 -21.13
C GLU A 311 -3.07 11.56 -21.97
N GLU A 312 -3.85 12.47 -22.58
CA GLU A 312 -3.34 13.63 -23.31
C GLU A 312 -2.52 14.56 -22.43
N ALA A 313 -2.95 14.78 -21.18
CA ALA A 313 -2.22 15.61 -20.23
C ALA A 313 -0.86 15.00 -19.86
N VAL A 314 -0.81 13.70 -19.59
CA VAL A 314 0.46 12.99 -19.32
C VAL A 314 1.37 13.06 -20.54
N LYS A 315 0.84 12.77 -21.73
CA LYS A 315 1.61 12.84 -22.97
C LYS A 315 2.20 14.23 -23.23
N ILE A 316 1.45 15.29 -22.95
CA ILE A 316 1.95 16.67 -23.08
C ILE A 316 3.11 16.95 -22.11
N LEU A 317 3.06 16.43 -20.88
CA LEU A 317 4.15 16.56 -19.90
C LEU A 317 5.40 15.81 -20.37
N GLU A 318 5.24 14.57 -20.85
CA GLU A 318 6.34 13.75 -21.37
C GLU A 318 6.98 14.36 -22.63
N ASP A 319 6.14 14.79 -23.58
CA ASP A 319 6.58 15.49 -24.80
C ASP A 319 7.39 16.75 -24.44
N TYR A 320 6.94 17.51 -23.44
CA TYR A 320 7.65 18.70 -22.97
C TYR A 320 9.00 18.36 -22.35
N CYS A 321 9.08 17.30 -21.53
CA CYS A 321 10.34 16.85 -20.93
C CYS A 321 11.33 16.41 -22.01
N ASN A 322 10.87 15.62 -22.98
CA ASN A 322 11.68 15.14 -24.10
C ASN A 322 12.21 16.30 -24.97
N GLN A 323 11.36 17.28 -25.31
CA GLN A 323 11.73 18.44 -26.13
C GLN A 323 12.74 19.37 -25.44
N ASN A 324 12.67 19.50 -24.12
CA ASN A 324 13.57 20.34 -23.34
C ASN A 324 14.78 19.58 -22.77
N GLY A 325 14.94 18.29 -23.11
CA GLY A 325 16.05 17.46 -22.64
C GLY A 325 16.08 17.24 -21.12
N LEU A 326 14.93 17.34 -20.45
CA LEU A 326 14.82 17.11 -19.01
C LEU A 326 14.88 15.60 -18.73
N ARG A 327 15.85 15.15 -17.92
CA ARG A 327 16.05 13.75 -17.53
C ARG A 327 16.06 13.60 -16.01
N ASP A 328 15.61 12.44 -15.52
CA ASP A 328 15.62 12.05 -14.11
C ASP A 328 15.04 13.14 -13.19
N LYS A 329 15.77 13.57 -12.15
CA LYS A 329 15.34 14.61 -11.19
C LYS A 329 14.96 15.96 -11.82
N ALA A 330 15.36 16.23 -13.06
CA ALA A 330 15.01 17.48 -13.74
C ALA A 330 13.53 17.51 -14.18
N THR A 331 12.84 16.37 -14.21
CA THR A 331 11.40 16.29 -14.51
C THR A 331 10.53 16.41 -13.25
N ASP A 332 11.13 16.40 -12.05
CA ASP A 332 10.42 16.50 -10.78
C ASP A 332 9.75 17.86 -10.63
N GLY A 333 8.42 17.83 -10.50
CA GLY A 333 7.60 19.01 -10.36
C GLY A 333 7.15 19.65 -11.67
N VAL A 334 7.41 19.04 -12.84
CA VAL A 334 6.85 19.51 -14.13
C VAL A 334 5.33 19.30 -14.11
N TYR A 335 4.53 20.31 -14.45
CA TYR A 335 3.08 20.24 -14.24
C TYR A 335 2.24 21.03 -15.25
N LEU A 336 0.94 20.69 -15.29
CA LEU A 336 -0.10 21.44 -15.96
C LEU A 336 -1.44 21.30 -15.22
N VAL A 337 -2.41 22.15 -15.54
CA VAL A 337 -3.78 22.07 -15.01
C VAL A 337 -4.78 21.95 -16.16
N ARG A 338 -5.76 21.09 -15.96
CA ARG A 338 -6.85 20.83 -16.91
C ARG A 338 -8.21 20.84 -16.23
N TYR A 339 -9.26 21.01 -17.02
CA TYR A 339 -10.65 20.91 -16.61
C TYR A 339 -11.13 19.46 -16.77
N SER A 340 -11.86 18.95 -15.77
CA SER A 340 -12.40 17.58 -15.80
C SER A 340 -13.79 17.54 -16.41
N GLU A 341 -14.01 16.69 -17.40
CA GLU A 341 -15.37 16.43 -17.95
C GLU A 341 -16.18 15.47 -17.06
N ARG A 342 -15.52 14.56 -16.33
CA ARG A 342 -16.17 13.56 -15.46
C ARG A 342 -16.71 14.15 -14.16
N HIS A 343 -16.09 15.22 -13.67
CA HIS A 343 -16.48 15.90 -12.44
C HIS A 343 -16.87 17.34 -12.76
N THR A 344 -18.17 17.60 -12.80
CA THR A 344 -18.72 18.92 -13.15
C THR A 344 -18.13 20.01 -12.25
N GLY A 345 -17.44 20.99 -12.85
CA GLY A 345 -16.85 22.13 -12.14
C GLY A 345 -15.53 21.86 -11.42
N ALA A 346 -14.86 20.72 -11.64
CA ALA A 346 -13.57 20.41 -11.02
C ALA A 346 -12.39 20.57 -11.99
N TYR A 347 -11.24 21.02 -11.46
CA TYR A 347 -9.97 21.04 -12.17
C TYR A 347 -9.11 19.86 -11.73
N VAL A 348 -8.10 19.51 -12.53
CA VAL A 348 -7.11 18.49 -12.19
C VAL A 348 -5.73 19.08 -12.40
N LEU A 349 -4.90 19.04 -11.36
CA LEU A 349 -3.47 19.28 -11.43
C LEU A 349 -2.79 17.97 -11.83
N THR A 350 -2.14 17.96 -12.99
CA THR A 350 -1.34 16.82 -13.45
C THR A 350 0.13 17.22 -13.36
N MET A 351 0.95 16.43 -12.67
CA MET A 351 2.37 16.71 -12.45
C MET A 351 3.23 15.45 -12.56
N LEU A 352 4.51 15.60 -12.89
CA LEU A 352 5.52 14.55 -12.83
C LEU A 352 6.29 14.65 -11.51
N SER A 353 6.53 13.52 -10.87
CA SER A 353 7.46 13.36 -9.75
C SER A 353 8.14 12.02 -9.91
N GLU A 354 9.46 11.99 -9.90
CA GLU A 354 10.30 10.82 -10.17
C GLU A 354 9.86 10.12 -11.47
N ASN A 355 9.63 10.93 -12.51
CA ASN A 355 9.12 10.49 -13.81
C ASN A 355 7.76 9.76 -13.78
N THR A 356 7.03 9.86 -12.67
CA THR A 356 5.70 9.27 -12.49
C THR A 356 4.62 10.37 -12.54
N PRO A 357 3.57 10.24 -13.38
CA PRO A 357 2.50 11.23 -13.45
C PRO A 357 1.47 11.07 -12.33
N TYR A 358 1.32 12.13 -11.53
CA TYR A 358 0.29 12.26 -10.49
C TYR A 358 -0.82 13.20 -10.96
N ASN A 359 -2.06 12.89 -10.57
CA ASN A 359 -3.24 13.66 -10.93
C ASN A 359 -4.05 13.98 -9.67
N PHE A 360 -4.09 15.26 -9.28
CA PHE A 360 -4.78 15.74 -8.09
C PHE A 360 -6.05 16.48 -8.48
N ILE A 361 -7.18 16.04 -7.94
CA ILE A 361 -8.46 16.71 -8.18
C ILE A 361 -8.51 17.99 -7.34
N ILE A 362 -8.61 19.12 -8.01
CA ILE A 362 -8.87 20.41 -7.40
C ILE A 362 -10.39 20.57 -7.30
N ARG A 363 -10.88 20.46 -6.07
CA ARG A 363 -12.29 20.60 -5.74
C ARG A 363 -12.63 22.06 -5.48
N LYS A 364 -13.88 22.42 -5.73
CA LYS A 364 -14.45 23.72 -5.42
C LYS A 364 -15.55 23.56 -4.36
N GLU A 365 -15.43 24.29 -3.25
CA GLU A 365 -16.46 24.38 -2.21
C GLU A 365 -16.71 25.86 -1.95
N ASN A 366 -17.92 26.33 -2.27
CA ASN A 366 -18.25 27.75 -2.36
C ASN A 366 -17.30 28.48 -3.33
N ASP A 367 -16.59 29.51 -2.87
CA ASP A 367 -15.59 30.26 -3.65
C ASP A 367 -14.16 29.76 -3.45
N TRP A 368 -13.97 28.67 -2.69
CA TRP A 368 -12.65 28.15 -2.35
C TRP A 368 -12.26 26.95 -3.21
N LEU A 369 -10.99 26.92 -3.60
CA LEU A 369 -10.34 25.80 -4.28
C LEU A 369 -9.38 25.09 -3.33
N PHE A 370 -9.32 23.77 -3.41
CA PHE A 370 -8.42 22.97 -2.57
C PHE A 370 -8.15 21.59 -3.19
N ILE A 371 -7.05 20.97 -2.77
CA ILE A 371 -6.73 19.57 -3.04
C ILE A 371 -6.86 18.80 -1.71
N ASP A 372 -7.61 17.70 -1.72
CA ASP A 372 -7.82 16.81 -0.58
C ASP A 372 -8.08 17.53 0.75
N ASN A 373 -7.18 17.39 1.73
CA ASN A 373 -7.24 18.02 3.04
C ASN A 373 -6.46 19.35 3.13
N GLY A 374 -5.92 19.85 2.01
CA GLY A 374 -5.15 21.10 1.93
C GLY A 374 -5.96 22.36 2.29
N PRO A 375 -5.30 23.53 2.34
CA PRO A 375 -5.95 24.81 2.68
C PRO A 375 -6.95 25.24 1.63
N TYR A 376 -7.89 26.11 2.02
CA TYR A 376 -8.74 26.84 1.09
C TYR A 376 -7.94 27.96 0.41
N LEU A 377 -8.02 28.04 -0.92
CA LEU A 377 -7.30 29.00 -1.76
C LEU A 377 -8.28 29.71 -2.70
N GLU A 378 -8.05 31.00 -2.96
CA GLU A 378 -9.01 31.91 -3.63
C GLU A 378 -9.07 31.70 -5.15
N SER A 379 -7.98 31.24 -5.76
CA SER A 379 -7.86 31.08 -7.21
C SER A 379 -6.92 29.93 -7.57
N LEU A 380 -6.98 29.47 -8.82
CA LEU A 380 -6.10 28.41 -9.31
C LEU A 380 -4.63 28.86 -9.31
N GLU A 381 -4.37 30.11 -9.68
CA GLU A 381 -3.04 30.71 -9.68
C GLU A 381 -2.43 30.71 -8.27
N ARG A 382 -3.25 31.00 -7.26
CA ARG A 382 -2.82 30.95 -5.86
C ARG A 382 -2.62 29.54 -5.34
N LEU A 383 -3.44 28.60 -5.82
CA LEU A 383 -3.25 27.18 -5.56
C LEU A 383 -1.91 26.68 -6.09
N ILE A 384 -1.58 27.02 -7.33
CA ILE A 384 -0.31 26.61 -7.96
C ILE A 384 0.89 27.23 -7.27
N GLU A 385 0.82 28.52 -6.90
CA GLU A 385 1.91 29.18 -6.16
C GLU A 385 2.14 28.56 -4.77
N HIS A 386 1.07 28.17 -4.05
CA HIS A 386 1.17 27.45 -2.78
C HIS A 386 1.95 26.14 -2.93
N TYR A 387 1.55 25.31 -3.90
CA TYR A 387 2.16 23.99 -4.14
C TYR A 387 3.54 24.05 -4.84
N THR A 388 3.95 25.22 -5.32
CA THR A 388 5.34 25.50 -5.72
C THR A 388 6.24 25.67 -4.49
N SER A 389 5.69 26.17 -3.39
CA SER A 389 6.45 26.49 -2.17
C SER A 389 6.40 25.39 -1.11
N VAL A 390 5.26 24.69 -1.01
CA VAL A 390 4.93 23.72 0.05
C VAL A 390 4.46 22.41 -0.57
N LEU A 391 4.86 21.27 0.00
CA LEU A 391 4.43 19.95 -0.45
C LEU A 391 2.95 19.69 -0.14
N ASP A 392 2.57 19.82 1.13
CA ASP A 392 1.18 19.76 1.61
C ASP A 392 0.34 18.60 1.02
N GLY A 393 0.96 17.42 0.91
CA GLY A 393 0.36 16.19 0.38
C GLY A 393 0.79 15.82 -1.05
N LEU A 394 1.48 16.71 -1.78
CA LEU A 394 2.10 16.37 -3.07
C LEU A 394 3.41 15.58 -2.88
N PRO A 395 3.77 14.70 -3.84
CA PRO A 395 5.02 13.93 -3.80
C PRO A 395 6.26 14.80 -3.94
N THR A 396 6.19 15.87 -4.74
CA THR A 396 7.23 16.90 -4.85
C THR A 396 6.60 18.27 -5.05
N LYS A 397 7.39 19.34 -4.90
CA LYS A 397 6.92 20.71 -5.14
C LYS A 397 6.77 20.95 -6.64
N LEU A 398 5.81 21.77 -7.03
CA LEU A 398 5.69 22.21 -8.42
C LEU A 398 6.92 23.05 -8.80
N SER A 399 7.51 22.78 -9.95
CA SER A 399 8.78 23.38 -10.39
C SER A 399 8.66 24.04 -11.76
N ALA A 400 8.09 23.38 -12.75
CA ALA A 400 8.07 23.84 -14.14
C ALA A 400 6.67 23.74 -14.79
N PRO A 401 6.03 24.86 -15.15
CA PRO A 401 4.75 24.84 -15.84
C PRO A 401 4.90 24.48 -17.32
N VAL A 402 4.03 23.60 -17.82
CA VAL A 402 3.96 23.28 -19.25
C VAL A 402 2.95 24.18 -19.97
N PRO A 403 3.37 25.00 -20.94
CA PRO A 403 2.48 25.93 -21.63
C PRO A 403 1.50 25.22 -22.57
N PRO A 404 0.25 25.71 -22.71
CA PRO A 404 -0.69 25.21 -23.69
C PRO A 404 -0.21 25.49 -25.11
N LYS A 405 -0.43 24.54 -26.03
CA LYS A 405 -0.14 24.73 -27.46
C LYS A 405 -0.99 25.90 -28.01
N PRO A 406 -0.44 26.78 -28.86
CA PRO A 406 -1.21 27.83 -29.49
C PRO A 406 -2.38 27.22 -30.27
N LYS A 407 -3.59 27.74 -30.05
CA LYS A 407 -4.78 27.26 -30.77
C LYS A 407 -4.57 27.45 -32.27
N PRO A 408 -4.88 26.45 -33.13
CA PRO A 408 -4.86 26.65 -34.57
C PRO A 408 -5.78 27.84 -34.92
N PRO A 409 -5.45 28.63 -35.95
CA PRO A 409 -6.29 29.74 -36.37
C PRO A 409 -7.70 29.22 -36.63
N LEU A 410 -8.70 29.90 -36.09
CA LEU A 410 -10.09 29.55 -36.33
C LEU A 410 -10.32 29.56 -37.85
N PRO A 411 -10.89 28.50 -38.45
CA PRO A 411 -11.31 28.59 -39.83
C PRO A 411 -12.28 29.75 -39.95
N GLU A 412 -12.13 30.59 -40.98
CA GLU A 412 -13.06 31.67 -41.26
C GLU A 412 -14.45 31.06 -41.39
N PHE A 413 -15.30 31.29 -40.39
CA PHE A 413 -16.71 30.97 -40.50
C PHE A 413 -17.28 31.95 -41.52
N SER A 414 -17.27 31.56 -42.79
CA SER A 414 -18.13 32.13 -43.81
C SER A 414 -19.56 31.99 -43.31
N THR A 415 -20.07 33.03 -42.67
CA THR A 415 -21.45 33.11 -42.22
C THR A 415 -22.35 32.79 -43.40
N MET A 416 -23.09 31.68 -43.31
CA MET A 416 -24.21 31.38 -44.19
C MET A 416 -25.07 32.65 -44.31
N PRO A 417 -25.38 33.13 -45.54
CA PRO A 417 -26.05 34.41 -45.72
C PRO A 417 -27.48 34.34 -45.14
N ARG A 418 -27.81 35.36 -44.34
CA ARG A 418 -29.15 35.61 -43.77
C ARG A 418 -30.23 35.49 -44.85
N THR A 419 -31.21 34.62 -44.63
CA THR A 419 -32.44 34.59 -45.42
C THR A 419 -33.24 35.88 -45.22
N LYS A 420 -33.34 36.70 -46.28
CA LYS A 420 -34.33 37.78 -46.41
C LYS A 420 -35.63 37.23 -47.00
N LYS A 421 -36.73 37.81 -46.53
CA LYS A 421 -38.16 37.48 -46.73
C LYS A 421 -38.66 37.35 -48.19
N HIS A 422 -39.68 36.50 -48.34
CA HIS A 422 -40.89 36.56 -49.19
C HIS A 422 -40.84 36.78 -50.73
N SER A 423 -41.20 35.70 -51.46
CA SER A 423 -42.15 35.52 -52.61
C SER A 423 -42.15 36.46 -53.85
N PRO A 424 -42.74 36.07 -55.01
CA PRO A 424 -43.05 34.75 -55.60
C PRO A 424 -42.71 34.63 -57.13
N CYS A 425 -43.06 33.48 -57.73
CA CYS A 425 -43.56 33.25 -59.12
C CYS A 425 -42.71 32.49 -60.16
N ARG A 426 -43.45 31.55 -60.80
CA ARG A 426 -43.37 30.97 -62.16
C ARG A 426 -42.30 29.90 -62.45
N VAL A 427 -42.54 28.86 -63.25
CA VAL A 427 -43.68 28.02 -63.68
C VAL A 427 -43.05 26.94 -64.60
N ASN A 428 -43.66 25.75 -64.64
CA ASN A 428 -43.52 24.67 -65.64
C ASN A 428 -42.20 23.85 -65.63
N SER A 429 -42.19 22.52 -65.79
CA SER A 429 -43.20 21.59 -66.31
C SER A 429 -42.76 20.14 -66.10
N ASN A 430 -43.76 19.25 -65.97
CA ASN A 430 -43.77 17.82 -66.35
C ASN A 430 -42.94 16.87 -65.45
N GLN A 431 -43.47 15.87 -64.76
CA GLN A 431 -44.58 14.95 -65.06
C GLN A 431 -45.22 14.36 -63.76
N SER A 432 -46.56 14.36 -63.74
CA SER A 432 -47.54 13.37 -63.19
C SER A 432 -47.08 12.35 -62.12
N LEU A 433 -47.60 12.35 -60.87
CA LEU A 433 -48.92 11.83 -60.38
C LEU A 433 -49.20 10.38 -60.83
N SER A 434 -49.66 9.42 -60.03
CA SER A 434 -50.15 9.36 -58.66
C SER A 434 -50.44 7.90 -58.27
N LEU A 435 -50.30 7.61 -56.98
CA LEU A 435 -50.97 6.63 -56.11
C LEU A 435 -52.21 5.88 -56.69
N VAL A 436 -52.38 4.60 -56.29
CA VAL A 436 -53.43 4.12 -55.34
C VAL A 436 -53.65 2.58 -55.43
N LYS A 437 -53.54 1.92 -54.25
CA LYS A 437 -54.31 0.79 -53.64
C LYS A 437 -54.62 -0.49 -54.43
N ASN A 438 -54.23 -1.66 -53.89
CA ASN A 438 -55.04 -2.62 -53.08
C ASN A 438 -55.20 -3.91 -53.93
N ASP A 439 -55.25 -5.15 -53.46
CA ASP A 439 -55.62 -5.75 -52.16
C ASP A 439 -55.36 -7.29 -52.24
N ILE A 440 -55.37 -7.98 -51.08
CA ILE A 440 -55.88 -9.37 -50.84
C ILE A 440 -54.96 -10.55 -51.29
N LEU A 441 -54.63 -11.61 -50.52
CA LEU A 441 -55.05 -12.18 -49.22
C LEU A 441 -53.97 -13.19 -48.72
N ASN A 442 -53.89 -13.32 -47.38
CA ASN A 442 -53.63 -14.54 -46.56
C ASN A 442 -52.26 -15.27 -46.63
N ASP A 443 -51.64 -15.71 -45.53
CA ASP A 443 -52.17 -16.05 -44.20
C ASP A 443 -51.10 -15.99 -43.08
N ASN A 444 -51.57 -15.59 -41.89
CA ASN A 444 -51.24 -16.06 -40.53
C ASN A 444 -49.87 -15.80 -39.85
N LYS A 445 -49.78 -14.60 -39.22
CA LYS A 445 -49.56 -14.24 -37.79
C LYS A 445 -49.34 -15.34 -36.70
N PRO A 446 -48.86 -15.03 -35.45
CA PRO A 446 -48.60 -13.68 -34.85
C PRO A 446 -47.35 -13.49 -33.93
N THR A 447 -47.09 -12.19 -33.65
CA THR A 447 -46.66 -11.54 -32.36
C THR A 447 -45.20 -11.50 -31.88
N SER A 448 -44.65 -10.27 -31.88
CA SER A 448 -43.56 -9.70 -31.03
C SER A 448 -44.03 -9.49 -29.56
N PRO A 449 -43.20 -9.12 -28.53
CA PRO A 449 -42.12 -8.11 -28.56
C PRO A 449 -40.86 -8.36 -27.69
N ASN A 450 -39.86 -7.47 -27.84
CA ASN A 450 -38.81 -7.06 -26.88
C ASN A 450 -38.04 -8.11 -26.05
N ASN A 451 -36.71 -8.14 -26.20
CA ASN A 451 -35.80 -7.59 -25.19
C ASN A 451 -34.32 -7.73 -25.59
N ASN A 452 -33.53 -6.74 -25.20
CA ASN A 452 -32.09 -6.85 -25.01
C ASN A 452 -31.76 -8.12 -24.23
N ASN A 453 -30.73 -8.88 -24.63
CA ASN A 453 -29.84 -9.61 -23.71
C ASN A 453 -28.72 -10.30 -24.49
N ALA A 454 -27.53 -9.68 -24.47
CA ALA A 454 -26.27 -10.36 -24.72
C ALA A 454 -25.94 -11.26 -23.52
N PHE A 455 -26.63 -12.40 -23.37
CA PHE A 455 -26.34 -13.38 -22.32
C PHE A 455 -26.54 -14.85 -22.74
N GLU A 456 -26.96 -15.13 -23.98
CA GLU A 456 -27.34 -16.50 -24.37
C GLU A 456 -26.27 -17.32 -25.10
N LEU A 457 -25.03 -16.82 -25.22
CA LEU A 457 -23.94 -17.52 -25.93
C LEU A 457 -22.93 -18.24 -25.03
N LEU A 458 -23.09 -18.22 -23.70
CA LEU A 458 -22.11 -18.79 -22.75
C LEU A 458 -22.55 -20.07 -22.03
N THR A 459 -23.74 -20.61 -22.32
CA THR A 459 -24.22 -21.84 -21.66
C THR A 459 -24.70 -22.86 -22.68
N ARG A 460 -23.75 -23.56 -23.30
CA ARG A 460 -24.03 -24.83 -23.96
C ARG A 460 -22.85 -25.79 -23.85
N ASN A 461 -22.92 -26.64 -22.82
CA ASN A 461 -22.59 -28.07 -22.79
C ASN A 461 -21.94 -28.46 -21.46
N LEU A 462 -22.80 -28.92 -20.55
CA LEU A 462 -22.47 -29.85 -19.50
C LEU A 462 -23.48 -30.99 -19.61
N SER A 463 -23.01 -32.18 -19.96
CA SER A 463 -23.67 -33.44 -19.67
C SER A 463 -22.62 -34.38 -19.09
N PHE A 464 -22.87 -34.75 -17.84
CA PHE A 464 -22.18 -35.79 -17.07
C PHE A 464 -22.47 -37.18 -17.67
N SER A 465 -21.54 -38.13 -17.50
CA SER A 465 -21.91 -39.52 -17.20
C SER A 465 -20.78 -40.14 -16.38
N SER A 466 -21.13 -40.59 -15.18
CA SER A 466 -20.48 -41.68 -14.48
C SER A 466 -20.73 -42.99 -15.23
N ASP A 467 -19.81 -43.97 -15.13
CA ASP A 467 -20.12 -45.28 -14.56
C ASP A 467 -18.89 -46.22 -14.54
N PHE A 468 -18.76 -46.88 -13.39
CA PHE A 468 -18.07 -48.12 -13.01
C PHE A 468 -17.55 -49.05 -14.13
N ASN A 469 -16.33 -49.60 -14.02
CA ASN A 469 -16.08 -50.83 -13.24
C ASN A 469 -14.62 -51.27 -13.19
N ASN A 470 -14.36 -52.00 -12.11
CA ASN A 470 -13.17 -52.70 -11.66
C ASN A 470 -12.85 -53.93 -12.54
N ASP A 471 -11.57 -54.24 -12.76
CA ASP A 471 -11.10 -55.63 -12.76
C ASP A 471 -9.58 -55.74 -12.58
N SER A 472 -9.20 -56.87 -12.00
CA SER A 472 -8.01 -57.04 -11.15
C SER A 472 -6.92 -57.92 -11.79
N LEU A 473 -5.76 -57.91 -11.13
CA LEU A 473 -4.76 -58.99 -10.97
C LEU A 473 -3.52 -59.06 -11.88
N ASN A 474 -2.40 -58.85 -11.19
CA ASN A 474 -1.21 -59.71 -11.06
C ASN A 474 0.07 -59.46 -11.89
N ASN A 475 1.08 -59.10 -11.10
CA ASN A 475 2.40 -59.75 -10.94
C ASN A 475 3.61 -59.29 -11.78
N ASN A 476 4.58 -58.80 -10.99
CA ASN A 476 6.02 -59.09 -11.02
C ASN A 476 6.97 -58.26 -11.89
N GLU A 477 7.99 -57.78 -11.16
CA GLU A 477 9.42 -57.70 -11.48
C GLU A 477 9.99 -56.51 -12.29
N ASP A 478 10.93 -55.85 -11.59
CA ASP A 478 12.23 -55.35 -12.03
C ASP A 478 12.43 -53.97 -12.70
N LEU A 479 13.33 -53.24 -12.03
CA LEU A 479 14.39 -52.31 -12.50
C LEU A 479 14.53 -52.14 -14.02
N ASP A 480 14.43 -50.92 -14.54
CA ASP A 480 15.58 -50.10 -14.97
C ASP A 480 15.14 -48.74 -15.53
N GLY A 481 16.07 -47.77 -15.54
CA GLY A 481 15.84 -46.40 -15.96
C GLY A 481 15.66 -46.21 -17.46
N ASP A 482 14.82 -45.24 -17.85
CA ASP A 482 14.71 -44.78 -19.23
C ASP A 482 14.87 -43.26 -19.34
N THR A 483 15.97 -42.90 -19.99
CA THR A 483 16.30 -41.55 -20.47
C THR A 483 15.57 -41.33 -21.79
N TYR A 484 14.72 -40.32 -21.89
CA TYR A 484 14.08 -39.96 -23.16
C TYR A 484 15.13 -39.44 -24.15
N GLN A 485 15.36 -40.22 -25.21
CA GLN A 485 16.17 -39.81 -26.37
C GLN A 485 15.38 -38.95 -27.36
N VAL A 486 16.03 -37.89 -27.84
CA VAL A 486 15.55 -37.03 -28.94
C VAL A 486 16.03 -37.61 -30.28
N PRO A 487 15.21 -37.63 -31.35
CA PRO A 487 15.63 -38.16 -32.64
C PRO A 487 16.66 -37.24 -33.31
N VAL A 488 17.82 -37.80 -33.61
CA VAL A 488 18.84 -37.17 -34.46
C VAL A 488 18.53 -37.54 -35.90
N ASN A 489 18.20 -36.55 -36.74
CA ASN A 489 18.57 -36.62 -38.15
C ASN A 489 18.80 -35.22 -38.72
N ASN A 490 20.08 -34.99 -39.00
CA ASN A 490 20.71 -33.79 -39.53
C ASN A 490 20.46 -33.62 -41.03
N SER A 491 20.12 -32.40 -41.44
CA SER A 491 20.71 -31.76 -42.63
C SER A 491 20.54 -30.23 -42.68
N ALA A 492 19.80 -29.62 -41.74
CA ALA A 492 19.67 -28.16 -41.64
C ALA A 492 20.53 -27.50 -40.53
N VAL A 493 21.31 -28.30 -39.78
CA VAL A 493 22.03 -27.83 -38.58
C VAL A 493 23.41 -27.22 -38.91
N THR A 494 23.93 -27.43 -40.12
CA THR A 494 25.24 -26.90 -40.53
C THR A 494 25.15 -25.56 -41.27
N SER A 495 23.97 -25.04 -41.56
CA SER A 495 23.78 -23.74 -42.25
C SER A 495 23.13 -22.64 -41.39
N LEU A 496 22.87 -22.91 -40.10
CA LEU A 496 22.32 -21.93 -39.15
C LEU A 496 23.34 -21.47 -38.09
N ALA A 497 24.55 -22.03 -38.10
CA ALA A 497 25.65 -21.58 -37.24
C ALA A 497 26.29 -20.26 -37.70
N GLU A 498 25.95 -19.76 -38.90
CA GLU A 498 26.57 -18.56 -39.48
C GLU A 498 25.75 -17.26 -39.33
N ASN A 499 24.56 -17.28 -38.72
CA ASN A 499 23.73 -16.07 -38.56
C ASN A 499 23.54 -15.58 -37.11
N TYR A 500 24.50 -15.84 -36.22
CA TYR A 500 24.49 -15.26 -34.86
C TYR A 500 25.31 -13.97 -34.69
N ASN A 501 25.69 -13.32 -35.80
CA ASN A 501 26.39 -12.02 -35.79
C ASN A 501 25.67 -10.86 -36.49
N GLU A 502 24.39 -11.01 -36.90
CA GLU A 502 23.59 -9.88 -37.41
C GLU A 502 22.45 -9.52 -36.45
N ILE A 503 22.80 -8.91 -35.32
CA ILE A 503 21.99 -7.80 -34.77
C ILE A 503 22.96 -6.66 -34.44
N ALA A 504 23.52 -6.07 -35.50
CA ALA A 504 24.04 -4.72 -35.45
C ALA A 504 22.89 -3.75 -35.74
N ILE A 505 22.61 -2.80 -34.84
CA ILE A 505 21.69 -1.69 -35.11
C ILE A 505 22.44 -0.37 -34.97
N ASN A 506 22.80 0.22 -36.11
CA ASN A 506 22.98 1.68 -36.30
C ASN A 506 21.61 2.25 -36.77
N SER A 507 21.27 3.52 -36.82
CA SER A 507 21.84 4.79 -36.33
C SER A 507 20.80 5.51 -35.44
N ASP A 508 19.71 4.83 -35.08
CA ASP A 508 18.60 5.29 -34.24
C ASP A 508 18.36 4.31 -33.05
N GLY A 509 19.37 3.47 -32.74
CA GLY A 509 19.26 2.29 -31.89
C GLY A 509 19.87 2.39 -30.49
N GLN A 510 19.08 2.07 -29.48
CA GLN A 510 19.59 1.51 -28.22
C GLN A 510 18.96 0.13 -27.98
N LEU A 511 19.69 -0.91 -28.37
CA LEU A 511 19.63 -2.22 -27.73
C LEU A 511 21.01 -2.45 -27.11
N SER A 512 21.11 -2.38 -25.79
CA SER A 512 22.34 -2.66 -25.06
C SER A 512 22.00 -3.51 -23.83
N THR A 513 22.20 -4.82 -23.93
CA THR A 513 23.11 -5.63 -23.10
C THR A 513 22.92 -7.10 -23.44
N LEU A 514 24.02 -7.82 -23.69
CA LEU A 514 24.11 -9.27 -23.92
C LEU A 514 23.60 -10.16 -22.75
N GLN A 515 22.91 -9.61 -21.75
CA GLN A 515 22.53 -10.28 -20.49
C GLN A 515 21.08 -10.79 -20.43
N GLU A 516 20.23 -10.51 -21.43
CA GLU A 516 18.78 -10.81 -21.33
C GLU A 516 18.38 -12.19 -21.90
N PHE A 517 19.23 -12.81 -22.72
CA PHE A 517 18.93 -14.07 -23.40
C PHE A 517 19.76 -15.21 -22.85
N VAL A 518 19.09 -16.31 -22.49
CA VAL A 518 19.73 -17.56 -22.09
C VAL A 518 19.85 -18.45 -23.32
N PRO A 519 21.08 -18.71 -23.82
CA PRO A 519 21.28 -19.63 -24.93
C PRO A 519 20.76 -21.02 -24.54
N PHE A 520 19.98 -21.65 -25.41
CA PHE A 520 19.46 -23.00 -25.13
C PHE A 520 20.59 -24.02 -24.92
N THR A 521 21.76 -23.80 -25.51
CA THR A 521 22.97 -24.62 -25.32
C THR A 521 23.51 -24.58 -23.89
N GLU A 522 23.17 -23.56 -23.10
CA GLU A 522 23.56 -23.44 -21.69
C GLU A 522 22.52 -24.07 -20.75
N LEU A 523 21.42 -24.63 -21.27
CA LEU A 523 20.35 -25.26 -20.50
C LEU A 523 20.34 -26.78 -20.68
N THR A 524 20.45 -27.51 -19.57
CA THR A 524 20.23 -28.96 -19.52
C THR A 524 18.87 -29.24 -18.88
N LEU A 525 17.87 -29.59 -19.70
CA LEU A 525 16.52 -29.91 -19.23
C LEU A 525 16.48 -31.29 -18.54
N GLY A 526 15.70 -31.38 -17.46
CA GLY A 526 15.48 -32.58 -16.66
C GLY A 526 13.99 -32.93 -16.54
N ALA A 527 13.58 -33.49 -15.41
CA ALA A 527 12.22 -33.98 -15.19
C ALA A 527 11.15 -32.86 -15.22
N VAL A 528 9.95 -33.22 -15.67
CA VAL A 528 8.77 -32.35 -15.63
C VAL A 528 8.30 -32.17 -14.19
N LEU A 529 8.16 -30.91 -13.76
CA LEU A 529 7.67 -30.51 -12.44
C LEU A 529 6.16 -30.29 -12.45
N GLY A 530 5.59 -29.89 -13.58
CA GLY A 530 4.15 -29.71 -13.74
C GLY A 530 3.79 -29.38 -15.18
N GLU A 531 2.56 -29.69 -15.58
CA GLU A 531 2.01 -29.38 -16.90
C GLU A 531 0.74 -28.55 -16.76
N GLY A 532 0.64 -27.49 -17.56
CA GLY A 532 -0.53 -26.61 -17.60
C GLY A 532 -0.98 -26.32 -19.02
N GLU A 533 -2.09 -25.59 -19.16
CA GLU A 533 -2.69 -25.23 -20.47
C GLU A 533 -1.72 -24.46 -21.38
N PHE A 534 -0.76 -23.74 -20.79
CA PHE A 534 0.15 -22.85 -21.50
C PHE A 534 1.54 -23.49 -21.74
N GLY A 535 1.80 -24.65 -21.16
CA GLY A 535 2.97 -25.49 -21.40
C GLY A 535 3.51 -26.19 -20.17
N SER A 536 4.69 -26.80 -20.29
CA SER A 536 5.28 -27.65 -19.24
C SER A 536 6.38 -26.90 -18.48
N VAL A 537 6.40 -27.08 -17.16
CA VAL A 537 7.48 -26.59 -16.29
C VAL A 537 8.43 -27.76 -16.05
N LEU A 538 9.68 -27.61 -16.42
CA LEU A 538 10.73 -28.62 -16.24
C LEU A 538 11.76 -28.13 -15.23
N ARG A 539 12.33 -29.05 -14.45
CA ARG A 539 13.57 -28.79 -13.74
C ARG A 539 14.70 -28.74 -14.76
N ALA A 540 15.63 -27.80 -14.64
CA ALA A 540 16.79 -27.74 -15.50
C ALA A 540 18.04 -27.26 -14.75
N VAL A 541 19.20 -27.44 -15.38
CA VAL A 541 20.47 -26.86 -14.93
C VAL A 541 20.89 -25.80 -15.94
N TYR A 542 21.10 -24.58 -15.47
CA TYR A 542 21.65 -23.48 -16.25
C TYR A 542 23.15 -23.35 -15.98
N SER A 543 23.98 -23.51 -17.01
CA SER A 543 25.44 -23.53 -16.93
C SER A 543 26.06 -22.45 -17.83
N PRO A 544 26.07 -21.17 -17.38
CA PRO A 544 26.72 -20.08 -18.10
C PRO A 544 28.24 -20.28 -18.20
N LEU A 545 28.85 -19.74 -19.27
CA LEU A 545 30.30 -19.85 -19.52
C LEU A 545 31.18 -19.25 -18.40
N ASP A 546 30.69 -18.19 -17.74
CA ASP A 546 31.45 -17.40 -16.76
C ASP A 546 30.95 -17.53 -15.30
N ALA A 547 30.07 -18.50 -15.00
CA ALA A 547 29.49 -18.67 -13.67
C ALA A 547 29.18 -20.14 -13.33
N PRO A 548 29.09 -20.49 -12.03
CA PRO A 548 28.78 -21.86 -11.61
C PRO A 548 27.38 -22.27 -12.06
N ALA A 549 27.22 -23.56 -12.39
CA ALA A 549 25.95 -24.13 -12.77
C ALA A 549 24.90 -23.98 -11.66
N GLN A 550 23.70 -23.54 -12.02
CA GLN A 550 22.59 -23.30 -11.10
C GLN A 550 21.36 -24.12 -11.49
N GLN A 551 20.63 -24.63 -10.49
CA GLN A 551 19.34 -25.26 -10.73
C GLN A 551 18.25 -24.20 -10.97
N VAL A 552 17.48 -24.41 -12.04
CA VAL A 552 16.44 -23.49 -12.51
C VAL A 552 15.16 -24.25 -12.85
N ALA A 553 14.04 -23.54 -12.92
CA ALA A 553 12.81 -24.04 -13.50
C ALA A 553 12.65 -23.44 -14.90
N VAL A 554 12.36 -24.26 -15.91
CA VAL A 554 12.16 -23.82 -17.28
C VAL A 554 10.71 -24.07 -17.65
N LYS A 555 9.95 -22.99 -17.85
CA LYS A 555 8.58 -23.05 -18.34
C LYS A 555 8.58 -22.91 -19.86
N THR A 556 8.28 -23.99 -20.56
CA THR A 556 8.12 -24.00 -22.01
C THR A 556 6.72 -23.48 -22.37
N LEU A 557 6.61 -22.76 -23.48
CA LEU A 557 5.34 -22.27 -23.98
C LEU A 557 4.90 -23.07 -25.20
N HIS A 558 3.65 -23.54 -25.17
CA HIS A 558 3.01 -24.22 -26.29
C HIS A 558 2.47 -23.19 -27.29
N LEU A 559 3.37 -22.44 -27.94
CA LEU A 559 3.01 -21.43 -28.93
C LEU A 559 3.11 -21.98 -30.35
N GLN A 560 2.01 -21.93 -31.10
CA GLN A 560 2.06 -22.01 -32.57
C GLN A 560 2.82 -20.78 -33.08
N HIS A 561 3.90 -21.00 -33.83
CA HIS A 561 4.88 -19.98 -34.22
C HIS A 561 4.26 -18.86 -35.10
N THR A 562 3.81 -17.77 -34.48
CA THR A 562 3.51 -16.50 -35.16
C THR A 562 4.35 -15.38 -34.56
N ASP A 563 4.90 -14.51 -35.42
CA ASP A 563 5.84 -13.46 -35.01
C ASP A 563 5.20 -12.38 -34.11
N SER A 564 3.87 -12.21 -34.18
CA SER A 564 3.12 -11.34 -33.26
C SER A 564 3.19 -11.85 -31.82
N ASN A 565 3.02 -13.15 -31.62
CA ASN A 565 3.00 -13.75 -30.27
C ASN A 565 4.40 -13.74 -29.63
N LYS A 566 5.47 -13.84 -30.45
CA LYS A 566 6.85 -13.72 -29.99
C LYS A 566 7.15 -12.31 -29.44
N ARG A 567 6.68 -11.26 -30.12
CA ARG A 567 6.91 -9.87 -29.68
C ARG A 567 6.17 -9.55 -28.39
N GLU A 568 4.91 -9.97 -28.27
CA GLU A 568 4.14 -9.78 -27.04
C GLU A 568 4.75 -10.55 -25.87
N PHE A 569 5.17 -11.81 -26.10
CA PHE A 569 5.88 -12.61 -25.11
C PHE A 569 7.18 -11.94 -24.63
N LEU A 570 8.00 -11.42 -25.54
CA LEU A 570 9.25 -10.76 -25.16
C LEU A 570 9.03 -9.44 -24.43
N ALA A 571 7.99 -8.68 -24.80
CA ALA A 571 7.62 -7.47 -24.09
C ALA A 571 7.18 -7.77 -22.65
N GLU A 572 6.40 -8.83 -22.44
CA GLU A 572 5.96 -9.25 -21.12
C GLU A 572 7.13 -9.81 -20.30
N ALA A 573 7.94 -10.71 -20.90
CA ALA A 573 9.12 -11.27 -20.25
C ALA A 573 10.11 -10.17 -19.81
N LYS A 574 10.32 -9.13 -20.62
CA LYS A 574 11.19 -8.01 -20.25
C LYS A 574 10.71 -7.27 -19.01
N LEU A 575 9.40 -7.08 -18.86
CA LEU A 575 8.83 -6.47 -17.66
C LEU A 575 8.95 -7.41 -16.45
N MET A 576 8.77 -8.71 -16.63
CA MET A 576 8.93 -9.72 -15.58
C MET A 576 10.38 -9.85 -15.10
N MET A 577 11.38 -9.73 -15.99
CA MET A 577 12.81 -9.77 -15.64
C MET A 577 13.24 -8.61 -14.73
N ALA A 578 12.51 -7.48 -14.77
CA ALA A 578 12.76 -6.33 -13.91
C ALA A 578 12.18 -6.49 -12.49
N LEU A 579 11.29 -7.46 -12.26
CA LEU A 579 10.66 -7.67 -10.96
C LEU A 579 11.65 -8.33 -10.00
N ARG A 580 11.91 -7.65 -8.88
CA ARG A 580 12.77 -8.11 -7.80
C ARG A 580 12.07 -7.91 -6.46
N HIS A 581 11.54 -9.00 -5.93
CA HIS A 581 10.92 -9.04 -4.61
C HIS A 581 11.02 -10.45 -4.04
N ARG A 582 11.26 -10.58 -2.73
CA ARG A 582 11.45 -11.88 -2.07
C ARG A 582 10.25 -12.82 -2.17
N CYS A 583 9.05 -12.27 -2.28
CA CYS A 583 7.78 -13.02 -2.43
C CYS A 583 7.33 -13.17 -3.89
N ILE A 584 8.21 -12.98 -4.87
CA ILE A 584 7.91 -13.17 -6.29
C ILE A 584 8.97 -14.12 -6.87
N VAL A 585 8.54 -15.08 -7.69
CA VAL A 585 9.46 -15.97 -8.40
C VAL A 585 10.24 -15.16 -9.43
N ARG A 586 11.56 -15.11 -9.27
CA ARG A 586 12.47 -14.36 -10.15
C ARG A 586 12.57 -15.03 -11.52
N LEU A 587 12.32 -14.25 -12.57
CA LEU A 587 12.65 -14.61 -13.95
C LEU A 587 14.14 -14.30 -14.21
N ILE A 588 14.93 -15.33 -14.49
CA ILE A 588 16.37 -15.25 -14.75
C ILE A 588 16.63 -14.76 -16.18
N GLY A 589 15.85 -15.29 -17.14
CA GLY A 589 15.96 -14.88 -18.54
C GLY A 589 15.01 -15.66 -19.44
N VAL A 590 15.11 -15.41 -20.74
CA VAL A 590 14.30 -16.08 -21.77
C VAL A 590 15.17 -16.82 -22.76
N SER A 591 14.72 -18.01 -23.17
CA SER A 591 15.30 -18.78 -24.26
C SER A 591 14.40 -18.67 -25.50
N LEU A 592 15.01 -18.23 -26.60
CA LEU A 592 14.34 -18.02 -27.89
C LEU A 592 14.28 -19.27 -28.78
N GLY A 593 14.96 -20.35 -28.39
CA GLY A 593 14.96 -21.61 -29.14
C GLY A 593 13.55 -22.21 -29.23
N PRO A 594 13.30 -23.17 -30.15
CA PRO A 594 12.07 -23.95 -30.12
C PRO A 594 12.20 -25.08 -29.06
N PRO A 595 11.34 -25.13 -28.02
CA PRO A 595 10.24 -24.24 -27.69
C PRO A 595 10.67 -22.98 -26.92
N LEU A 596 9.92 -21.87 -27.09
CA LEU A 596 10.13 -20.65 -26.31
C LEU A 596 10.04 -21.00 -24.83
N ALA A 597 10.98 -20.50 -24.04
CA ALA A 597 11.05 -20.85 -22.63
C ALA A 597 11.36 -19.65 -21.74
N MET A 598 10.72 -19.62 -20.58
CA MET A 598 11.05 -18.72 -19.46
C MET A 598 11.91 -19.49 -18.46
N VAL A 599 13.09 -18.97 -18.15
CA VAL A 599 14.02 -19.56 -17.17
C VAL A 599 13.84 -18.82 -15.84
N GLN A 600 13.36 -19.52 -14.83
CA GLN A 600 12.99 -18.99 -13.51
C GLN A 600 13.84 -19.62 -12.40
N GLU A 601 13.88 -18.99 -11.24
CA GLU A 601 14.43 -19.65 -10.05
C GLU A 601 13.64 -20.92 -9.71
N LEU A 602 14.36 -21.97 -9.28
CA LEU A 602 13.71 -23.21 -8.84
C LEU A 602 13.24 -23.07 -7.39
N VAL A 603 11.93 -23.23 -7.15
CA VAL A 603 11.31 -23.18 -5.82
C VAL A 603 11.05 -24.60 -5.31
N PRO A 604 11.73 -25.08 -4.25
CA PRO A 604 11.88 -26.51 -3.97
C PRO A 604 10.66 -27.24 -3.39
N LEU A 605 9.74 -26.56 -2.68
CA LEU A 605 8.60 -27.25 -2.04
C LEU A 605 7.34 -27.30 -2.92
N GLY A 606 7.41 -26.81 -4.16
CA GLY A 606 6.27 -26.81 -5.08
C GLY A 606 5.16 -25.83 -4.67
N SER A 607 3.93 -26.09 -5.13
CA SER A 607 2.79 -25.20 -4.88
C SER A 607 2.26 -25.28 -3.45
N LEU A 608 1.79 -24.15 -2.94
CA LEU A 608 1.17 -24.03 -1.63
C LEU A 608 -0.08 -24.92 -1.53
N LEU A 609 -0.90 -24.98 -2.58
CA LEU A 609 -2.07 -25.85 -2.63
C LEU A 609 -1.70 -27.32 -2.38
N GLU A 610 -0.70 -27.83 -3.10
CA GLU A 610 -0.26 -29.22 -2.95
C GLU A 610 0.41 -29.47 -1.60
N TYR A 611 1.15 -28.48 -1.08
CA TYR A 611 1.75 -28.55 0.25
C TYR A 611 0.69 -28.65 1.36
N LEU A 612 -0.37 -27.84 1.28
CA LEU A 612 -1.49 -27.88 2.24
C LEU A 612 -2.20 -29.24 2.25
N ILE A 613 -2.42 -29.82 1.06
CA ILE A 613 -3.09 -31.12 0.91
C ILE A 613 -2.20 -32.27 1.42
N ARG A 614 -0.90 -32.24 1.12
CA ARG A 614 0.03 -33.33 1.48
C ARG A 614 0.54 -33.28 2.91
N HIS A 615 0.60 -32.08 3.51
CA HIS A 615 1.20 -31.86 4.83
C HIS A 615 0.34 -30.99 5.76
N PRO A 616 -0.98 -31.24 5.90
CA PRO A 616 -1.84 -30.42 6.75
C PRO A 616 -1.39 -30.40 8.21
N GLU A 617 -0.75 -31.48 8.70
CA GLU A 617 -0.23 -31.63 10.05
C GLU A 617 0.95 -30.70 10.37
N LYS A 618 1.62 -30.15 9.34
CA LYS A 618 2.80 -29.28 9.49
C LYS A 618 2.46 -27.79 9.40
N VAL A 619 1.18 -27.46 9.27
CA VAL A 619 0.71 -26.09 8.97
C VAL A 619 -0.20 -25.59 10.08
N SER A 620 0.27 -24.57 10.82
CA SER A 620 -0.53 -23.89 11.84
C SER A 620 -1.35 -22.74 11.23
N PRO A 621 -2.67 -22.66 11.49
CA PRO A 621 -3.48 -21.49 11.12
C PRO A 621 -3.01 -20.21 11.81
N GLY A 622 -2.47 -20.35 13.03
CA GLY A 622 -2.00 -19.25 13.86
C GLY A 622 -0.63 -18.70 13.45
N TYR A 623 0.11 -19.40 12.59
CA TYR A 623 1.46 -19.00 12.19
C TYR A 623 1.72 -19.11 10.69
N GLU A 624 1.84 -20.32 10.12
CA GLU A 624 2.20 -20.48 8.69
C GLU A 624 1.16 -19.85 7.75
N LEU A 625 -0.13 -20.11 7.93
CA LEU A 625 -1.17 -19.57 7.04
C LEU A 625 -1.19 -18.03 7.07
N ARG A 626 -1.03 -17.47 8.26
CA ARG A 626 -0.96 -16.02 8.51
C ARG A 626 0.31 -15.39 7.89
N LEU A 627 1.45 -16.04 8.06
CA LEU A 627 2.72 -15.62 7.45
C LEU A 627 2.63 -15.63 5.92
N TRP A 628 2.14 -16.72 5.33
CA TRP A 628 1.98 -16.81 3.88
C TRP A 628 0.95 -15.81 3.35
N ALA A 629 -0.15 -15.58 4.06
CA ALA A 629 -1.14 -14.57 3.70
C ALA A 629 -0.51 -13.17 3.64
N CYS A 630 0.30 -12.81 4.63
CA CYS A 630 1.05 -11.57 4.67
C CYS A 630 2.08 -11.47 3.52
N GLN A 631 2.85 -12.53 3.28
CA GLN A 631 3.85 -12.58 2.21
C GLN A 631 3.24 -12.48 0.81
N VAL A 632 2.10 -13.13 0.58
CA VAL A 632 1.35 -13.02 -0.68
C VAL A 632 0.79 -11.61 -0.82
N ALA A 633 0.23 -11.01 0.24
CA ALA A 633 -0.21 -9.61 0.21
C ALA A 633 0.94 -8.63 -0.07
N ALA A 634 2.12 -8.86 0.52
CA ALA A 634 3.31 -8.04 0.30
C ALA A 634 3.84 -8.16 -1.14
N GLY A 635 3.89 -9.39 -1.69
CA GLY A 635 4.24 -9.61 -3.10
C GLY A 635 3.23 -8.97 -4.06
N MET A 636 1.93 -9.07 -3.77
CA MET A 636 0.88 -8.42 -4.57
C MET A 636 0.89 -6.89 -4.44
N ARG A 637 1.24 -6.34 -3.27
CA ARG A 637 1.49 -4.91 -3.06
C ARG A 637 2.66 -4.43 -3.93
N TYR A 638 3.74 -5.21 -4.02
CA TYR A 638 4.85 -4.92 -4.91
C TYR A 638 4.43 -4.96 -6.38
N LEU A 639 3.65 -5.97 -6.81
CA LEU A 639 3.09 -6.02 -8.16
C LEU A 639 2.17 -4.81 -8.46
N GLU A 640 1.35 -4.41 -7.49
CA GLU A 640 0.50 -3.21 -7.56
C GLU A 640 1.34 -1.93 -7.74
N GLN A 641 2.41 -1.76 -6.97
CA GLN A 641 3.36 -0.64 -7.12
C GLN A 641 4.05 -0.62 -8.49
N ARG A 642 4.29 -1.80 -9.08
CA ARG A 642 4.85 -1.97 -10.43
C ARG A 642 3.79 -1.98 -11.53
N ARG A 643 2.52 -1.70 -11.22
CA ARG A 643 1.36 -1.70 -12.15
C ARG A 643 1.17 -3.01 -12.90
N PHE A 644 1.42 -4.12 -12.21
CA PHE A 644 1.33 -5.46 -12.75
C PHE A 644 0.08 -6.16 -12.17
N VAL A 645 -0.83 -6.64 -13.03
CA VAL A 645 -2.08 -7.30 -12.62
C VAL A 645 -1.96 -8.80 -12.83
N HIS A 646 -2.03 -9.59 -11.77
CA HIS A 646 -1.73 -11.02 -11.79
C HIS A 646 -2.73 -11.84 -12.61
N ARG A 647 -4.05 -11.59 -12.46
CA ARG A 647 -5.19 -12.23 -13.17
C ARG A 647 -5.47 -13.69 -12.85
N ASP A 648 -4.50 -14.43 -12.34
CA ASP A 648 -4.69 -15.82 -11.92
C ASP A 648 -4.14 -16.08 -10.50
N LEU A 649 -4.42 -15.18 -9.56
CA LEU A 649 -3.95 -15.37 -8.19
C LEU A 649 -4.75 -16.48 -7.50
N ALA A 650 -4.07 -17.58 -7.15
CA ALA A 650 -4.66 -18.77 -6.54
C ALA A 650 -3.60 -19.55 -5.78
N ALA A 651 -3.98 -20.42 -4.84
CA ALA A 651 -3.02 -21.19 -4.03
C ALA A 651 -2.10 -22.11 -4.88
N ARG A 652 -2.54 -22.55 -6.07
CA ARG A 652 -1.73 -23.31 -7.04
C ARG A 652 -0.56 -22.50 -7.64
N ASN A 653 -0.70 -21.17 -7.70
CA ASN A 653 0.29 -20.23 -8.26
C ASN A 653 1.10 -19.53 -7.17
N ILE A 654 1.03 -20.02 -5.93
CA ILE A 654 1.93 -19.64 -4.85
C ILE A 654 2.88 -20.82 -4.63
N LEU A 655 4.18 -20.59 -4.73
CA LEU A 655 5.21 -21.61 -4.49
C LEU A 655 5.90 -21.38 -3.14
N LEU A 656 6.32 -22.46 -2.49
CA LEU A 656 7.01 -22.39 -1.19
C LEU A 656 8.51 -22.63 -1.36
N ALA A 657 9.32 -21.61 -1.07
CA ALA A 657 10.78 -21.74 -1.04
C ALA A 657 11.27 -22.42 0.24
N SER A 658 10.55 -22.17 1.34
CA SER A 658 10.67 -22.86 2.61
C SER A 658 9.33 -22.76 3.34
N ARG A 659 9.20 -23.39 4.51
CA ARG A 659 8.02 -23.21 5.38
C ARG A 659 7.76 -21.75 5.77
N HIS A 660 8.78 -20.89 5.70
CA HIS A 660 8.70 -19.50 6.12
C HIS A 660 8.80 -18.52 4.94
N GLN A 661 8.76 -18.99 3.69
CA GLN A 661 8.88 -18.14 2.50
C GLN A 661 7.99 -18.63 1.36
N ALA A 662 6.88 -17.91 1.14
CA ALA A 662 6.03 -18.03 -0.03
C ALA A 662 6.48 -17.08 -1.16
N LYS A 663 6.27 -17.49 -2.40
CA LYS A 663 6.58 -16.75 -3.62
C LYS A 663 5.44 -16.87 -4.64
N ILE A 664 5.02 -15.76 -5.21
CA ILE A 664 3.99 -15.71 -6.27
C ILE A 664 4.64 -16.12 -7.60
N SER A 665 4.06 -17.10 -8.28
CA SER A 665 4.47 -17.60 -9.60
C SER A 665 3.39 -17.35 -10.66
N ASP A 666 3.69 -17.71 -11.91
CA ASP A 666 2.70 -17.81 -13.00
C ASP A 666 1.90 -16.54 -13.34
N PHE A 667 2.39 -15.39 -12.89
CA PHE A 667 2.04 -14.06 -13.38
C PHE A 667 2.59 -13.80 -14.81
N GLY A 668 2.79 -14.83 -15.63
CA GLY A 668 3.37 -14.74 -17.00
C GLY A 668 2.36 -14.94 -18.14
N LEU A 669 1.07 -14.82 -17.81
CA LEU A 669 -0.07 -14.72 -18.76
C LEU A 669 -0.81 -13.39 -18.55
N SER A 670 -0.08 -12.43 -18.03
CA SER A 670 -0.49 -11.32 -17.22
C SER A 670 -0.01 -10.09 -17.95
N ARG A 671 -0.90 -9.51 -18.75
CA ARG A 671 -0.51 -8.35 -19.56
C ARG A 671 -0.32 -7.15 -18.65
N ALA A 672 0.87 -6.54 -18.74
CA ALA A 672 1.13 -5.23 -18.16
C ALA A 672 0.04 -4.24 -18.61
N LEU A 673 -0.52 -3.50 -17.64
CA LEU A 673 -1.49 -2.47 -17.95
C LEU A 673 -0.80 -1.38 -18.77
N SER A 674 -1.41 -1.01 -19.89
CA SER A 674 -1.01 0.18 -20.64
C SER A 674 -1.10 1.40 -19.71
N ALA A 675 -0.24 2.41 -19.90
CA ALA A 675 -0.12 3.57 -18.99
C ALA A 675 -1.44 4.33 -18.70
N ASP A 676 -2.49 4.02 -19.46
CA ASP A 676 -3.75 4.75 -19.58
C ASP A 676 -5.00 3.94 -19.14
N SER A 677 -4.87 2.69 -18.66
CA SER A 677 -6.04 1.96 -18.13
C SER A 677 -5.76 1.25 -16.81
N SER A 678 -6.65 1.48 -15.83
CA SER A 678 -6.67 0.74 -14.56
C SER A 678 -7.24 -0.68 -14.71
N TYR A 679 -7.65 -1.04 -15.92
CA TYR A 679 -8.19 -2.34 -16.23
C TYR A 679 -7.90 -2.78 -17.67
N TYR A 680 -7.69 -4.08 -17.86
CA TYR A 680 -7.59 -4.71 -19.18
C TYR A 680 -8.94 -5.32 -19.59
N LYS A 681 -9.27 -5.32 -20.90
CA LYS A 681 -10.45 -6.00 -21.48
C LYS A 681 -10.01 -7.13 -22.41
N ALA A 682 -10.30 -8.38 -22.07
CA ALA A 682 -9.85 -9.53 -22.85
C ALA A 682 -10.46 -9.60 -24.26
N SER A 683 -9.62 -9.92 -25.24
CA SER A 683 -10.02 -10.22 -26.63
C SER A 683 -9.70 -11.69 -26.91
N ARG A 684 -10.75 -12.53 -27.01
CA ARG A 684 -10.76 -13.97 -27.37
C ARG A 684 -10.50 -14.98 -26.22
N GLY A 685 -11.22 -16.10 -26.32
CA GLY A 685 -11.51 -17.03 -25.23
C GLY A 685 -10.55 -18.21 -25.05
N GLY A 686 -10.40 -18.60 -23.79
CA GLY A 686 -9.81 -19.83 -23.26
C GLY A 686 -10.60 -20.30 -22.03
N LYS A 687 -10.17 -21.37 -21.34
CA LYS A 687 -10.81 -21.82 -20.10
C LYS A 687 -10.50 -20.84 -18.97
N TRP A 688 -11.47 -20.01 -18.60
CA TRP A 688 -11.30 -19.04 -17.52
C TRP A 688 -11.49 -19.70 -16.14
N PRO A 689 -10.62 -19.46 -15.15
CA PRO A 689 -10.79 -19.94 -13.78
C PRO A 689 -11.84 -19.10 -13.03
N ILE A 690 -13.09 -19.19 -13.48
CA ILE A 690 -14.24 -18.34 -13.08
C ILE A 690 -14.39 -18.25 -11.55
N LYS A 691 -14.10 -19.32 -10.81
CA LYS A 691 -14.24 -19.36 -9.35
C LYS A 691 -13.34 -18.36 -8.60
N TRP A 692 -12.24 -17.90 -9.20
CA TRP A 692 -11.34 -16.89 -8.62
C TRP A 692 -11.61 -15.48 -9.15
N TYR A 693 -12.55 -15.30 -10.08
CA TYR A 693 -12.75 -14.03 -10.78
C TYR A 693 -13.77 -13.14 -10.08
N ALA A 694 -13.45 -11.85 -10.06
CA ALA A 694 -14.35 -10.81 -9.58
C ALA A 694 -15.53 -10.59 -10.52
N PRO A 695 -16.66 -10.02 -10.03
CA PRO A 695 -17.82 -9.67 -10.85
C PRO A 695 -17.49 -8.90 -12.12
N GLU A 696 -16.66 -7.87 -12.04
CA GLU A 696 -16.26 -7.08 -13.20
C GLU A 696 -15.39 -7.87 -14.20
N SER A 697 -14.68 -8.88 -13.74
CA SER A 697 -13.81 -9.71 -14.56
C SER A 697 -14.62 -10.70 -15.40
N TYR A 698 -15.61 -11.39 -14.83
CA TYR A 698 -16.47 -12.29 -15.62
C TYR A 698 -17.60 -11.58 -16.37
N ASN A 699 -18.13 -10.44 -15.88
CA ASN A 699 -19.19 -9.69 -16.56
C ASN A 699 -18.68 -8.81 -17.70
N TYR A 700 -17.51 -8.17 -17.50
CA TYR A 700 -17.02 -7.14 -18.42
C TYR A 700 -15.62 -7.44 -18.98
N GLY A 701 -15.00 -8.55 -18.58
CA GLY A 701 -13.64 -8.91 -18.96
C GLY A 701 -12.59 -7.98 -18.36
N THR A 702 -12.92 -7.25 -17.29
CA THR A 702 -12.14 -6.17 -16.66
C THR A 702 -11.21 -6.75 -15.60
N PHE A 703 -9.89 -6.62 -15.78
CA PHE A 703 -8.88 -7.08 -14.83
C PHE A 703 -8.06 -5.91 -14.27
N SER A 704 -8.05 -5.74 -12.96
CA SER A 704 -7.41 -4.66 -12.19
C SER A 704 -6.79 -5.19 -10.89
N HIS A 705 -6.08 -4.35 -10.14
CA HIS A 705 -5.62 -4.73 -8.80
C HIS A 705 -6.79 -5.07 -7.86
N ALA A 706 -7.94 -4.41 -8.00
CA ALA A 706 -9.14 -4.72 -7.23
C ALA A 706 -9.74 -6.09 -7.59
N SER A 707 -9.58 -6.57 -8.84
CA SER A 707 -9.96 -7.93 -9.19
C SER A 707 -8.97 -8.96 -8.64
N ASP A 708 -7.67 -8.63 -8.57
CA ASP A 708 -6.69 -9.49 -7.90
C ASP A 708 -6.95 -9.59 -6.38
N VAL A 709 -7.46 -8.54 -5.74
CA VAL A 709 -7.90 -8.57 -4.34
C VAL A 709 -9.05 -9.56 -4.13
N TRP A 710 -9.99 -9.66 -5.07
CA TRP A 710 -11.03 -10.69 -5.01
C TRP A 710 -10.42 -12.10 -5.08
N SER A 711 -9.51 -12.32 -6.02
CA SER A 711 -8.78 -13.59 -6.17
C SER A 711 -7.94 -13.91 -4.92
N TYR A 712 -7.36 -12.90 -4.27
CA TYR A 712 -6.68 -13.04 -2.99
C TYR A 712 -7.62 -13.52 -1.88
N GLY A 713 -8.85 -12.99 -1.80
CA GLY A 713 -9.87 -13.48 -0.87
C GLY A 713 -10.20 -14.97 -1.08
N VAL A 714 -10.33 -15.41 -2.34
CA VAL A 714 -10.52 -16.84 -2.66
C VAL A 714 -9.27 -17.66 -2.30
N THR A 715 -8.07 -17.11 -2.53
CA THR A 715 -6.80 -17.75 -2.15
C THR A 715 -6.69 -17.93 -0.63
N LEU A 716 -7.09 -16.92 0.16
CA LEU A 716 -7.15 -17.06 1.62
C LEU A 716 -8.14 -18.15 2.03
N TRP A 717 -9.29 -18.24 1.36
CA TRP A 717 -10.23 -19.32 1.63
C TRP A 717 -9.63 -20.70 1.34
N GLU A 718 -8.92 -20.89 0.22
CA GLU A 718 -8.17 -22.12 -0.07
C GLU A 718 -7.17 -22.44 1.04
N MET A 719 -6.42 -21.43 1.51
CA MET A 719 -5.42 -21.60 2.56
C MET A 719 -6.03 -22.07 3.88
N PHE A 720 -7.06 -21.37 4.37
CA PHE A 720 -7.71 -21.66 5.66
C PHE A 720 -8.66 -22.85 5.61
N SER A 721 -8.96 -23.37 4.42
CA SER A 721 -9.64 -24.64 4.22
C SER A 721 -8.69 -25.81 3.92
N TYR A 722 -7.37 -25.59 4.05
CA TYR A 722 -6.34 -26.60 3.81
C TYR A 722 -6.37 -27.21 2.39
N GLY A 723 -6.67 -26.37 1.40
CA GLY A 723 -6.64 -26.74 -0.01
C GLY A 723 -7.96 -27.30 -0.55
N ASN A 724 -9.08 -27.13 0.17
CA ASN A 724 -10.39 -27.48 -0.38
C ASN A 724 -10.70 -26.66 -1.65
N GLN A 725 -11.49 -27.26 -2.53
CA GLN A 725 -11.92 -26.59 -3.75
C GLN A 725 -12.95 -25.49 -3.44
N PRO A 726 -12.73 -24.24 -3.88
CA PRO A 726 -13.72 -23.17 -3.74
C PRO A 726 -15.03 -23.55 -4.41
N TYR A 727 -16.14 -23.30 -3.72
CA TYR A 727 -17.50 -23.60 -4.16
C TYR A 727 -17.77 -25.10 -4.45
N GLY A 728 -16.91 -26.01 -3.99
CA GLY A 728 -17.07 -27.46 -4.19
C GLY A 728 -17.26 -27.83 -5.66
N ASP A 729 -18.27 -28.65 -5.96
CA ASP A 729 -18.58 -29.12 -7.32
C ASP A 729 -19.40 -28.14 -8.17
N MET A 730 -19.72 -26.94 -7.64
CA MET A 730 -20.51 -25.96 -8.38
C MET A 730 -19.83 -25.55 -9.68
N ARG A 731 -20.65 -25.44 -10.73
CA ARG A 731 -20.23 -24.98 -12.06
C ARG A 731 -20.05 -23.46 -12.06
N GLY A 732 -19.22 -22.93 -12.96
CA GLY A 732 -18.92 -21.49 -13.01
C GLY A 732 -20.17 -20.59 -13.09
N THR A 733 -21.22 -21.03 -13.78
CA THR A 733 -22.50 -20.32 -13.88
C THR A 733 -23.28 -20.29 -12.57
N GLU A 734 -23.22 -21.37 -11.79
CA GLU A 734 -23.88 -21.48 -10.49
C GLU A 734 -23.16 -20.60 -9.46
N VAL A 735 -21.83 -20.54 -9.54
CA VAL A 735 -21.00 -19.64 -8.73
C VAL A 735 -21.32 -18.18 -9.02
N ILE A 736 -21.46 -17.81 -10.29
CA ILE A 736 -21.87 -16.44 -10.69
C ILE A 736 -23.23 -16.11 -10.07
N GLN A 737 -24.23 -16.99 -10.20
CA GLN A 737 -25.57 -16.74 -9.64
C GLN A 737 -25.55 -16.55 -8.11
N LEU A 738 -24.77 -17.36 -7.40
CA LEU A 738 -24.59 -17.24 -5.94
C LEU A 738 -23.93 -15.91 -5.56
N VAL A 739 -22.90 -15.48 -6.29
CA VAL A 739 -22.22 -14.20 -6.03
C VAL A 739 -23.14 -13.00 -6.31
N GLU A 740 -23.92 -13.07 -7.40
CA GLU A 740 -24.87 -12.02 -7.80
C GLU A 740 -26.08 -11.94 -6.85
N SER A 741 -26.47 -13.02 -6.17
CA SER A 741 -27.49 -12.98 -5.11
C SER A 741 -27.01 -12.35 -3.80
N GLY A 742 -25.71 -12.02 -3.71
CA GLY A 742 -25.07 -11.45 -2.53
C GLY A 742 -24.48 -12.49 -1.58
N GLU A 743 -24.58 -13.78 -1.90
CA GLU A 743 -23.99 -14.85 -1.11
C GLU A 743 -22.47 -14.98 -1.36
N ARG A 744 -21.75 -15.55 -0.39
CA ARG A 744 -20.29 -15.73 -0.41
C ARG A 744 -19.91 -17.11 0.15
N LEU A 745 -18.67 -17.53 -0.05
CA LEU A 745 -18.14 -18.76 0.54
C LEU A 745 -18.30 -18.74 2.07
N SER A 746 -18.71 -19.88 2.64
CA SER A 746 -18.81 -20.04 4.09
C SER A 746 -17.45 -20.00 4.77
N ARG A 747 -17.42 -19.62 6.05
CA ARG A 747 -16.20 -19.61 6.85
C ARG A 747 -15.64 -21.03 7.01
N PRO A 748 -14.36 -21.28 6.71
CA PRO A 748 -13.71 -22.56 7.01
C PRO A 748 -13.70 -22.85 8.51
N GLU A 749 -13.75 -24.13 8.90
CA GLU A 749 -13.97 -24.57 10.29
C GLU A 749 -12.95 -24.01 11.29
N ASN A 750 -11.67 -23.94 10.91
CA ASN A 750 -10.58 -23.45 11.76
C ASN A 750 -10.13 -22.02 11.42
N CYS A 751 -10.96 -21.26 10.72
CA CYS A 751 -10.65 -19.89 10.32
C CYS A 751 -11.05 -18.88 11.41
N PRO A 752 -10.11 -18.05 11.92
CA PRO A 752 -10.43 -16.97 12.85
C PRO A 752 -11.43 -15.97 12.24
N ASP A 753 -12.32 -15.42 13.07
CA ASP A 753 -13.35 -14.46 12.63
C ASP A 753 -12.75 -13.24 11.92
N GLU A 754 -11.63 -12.74 12.43
CA GLU A 754 -10.89 -11.63 11.86
C GLU A 754 -10.42 -11.91 10.42
N ILE A 755 -9.94 -13.12 10.14
CA ILE A 755 -9.45 -13.51 8.82
C ILE A 755 -10.63 -13.69 7.87
N TYR A 756 -11.72 -14.28 8.35
CA TYR A 756 -12.92 -14.40 7.54
C TYR A 756 -13.53 -13.03 7.20
N GLN A 757 -13.46 -12.07 8.12
CA GLN A 757 -13.85 -10.69 7.83
C GLN A 757 -12.98 -10.08 6.72
N VAL A 758 -11.67 -10.33 6.70
CA VAL A 758 -10.80 -9.92 5.60
C VAL A 758 -11.23 -10.55 4.27
N MET A 759 -11.61 -11.83 4.27
CA MET A 759 -12.14 -12.48 3.06
C MET A 759 -13.43 -11.80 2.57
N LEU A 760 -14.35 -11.47 3.49
CA LEU A 760 -15.59 -10.76 3.16
C LEU A 760 -15.32 -9.37 2.58
N ASP A 761 -14.37 -8.63 3.16
CA ASP A 761 -13.95 -7.31 2.67
C ASP A 761 -13.34 -7.42 1.26
N CYS A 762 -12.55 -8.46 0.99
CA CYS A 762 -12.03 -8.76 -0.36
C CYS A 762 -13.15 -9.10 -1.36
N TRP A 763 -14.25 -9.70 -0.90
CA TRP A 763 -15.39 -10.06 -1.74
C TRP A 763 -16.51 -9.01 -1.78
N ALA A 764 -16.21 -7.75 -1.46
CA ALA A 764 -17.12 -6.65 -1.71
C ALA A 764 -17.47 -6.60 -3.21
N TYR A 765 -18.77 -6.53 -3.53
CA TYR A 765 -19.24 -6.60 -4.91
C TYR A 765 -18.68 -5.42 -5.75
N THR A 766 -18.77 -4.20 -5.21
CA THR A 766 -18.20 -3.00 -5.83
C THR A 766 -16.67 -2.95 -5.66
N PRO A 767 -15.87 -2.80 -6.73
CA PRO A 767 -14.40 -2.81 -6.64
C PRO A 767 -13.81 -1.77 -5.68
N ASP A 768 -14.36 -0.55 -5.64
CA ASP A 768 -13.86 0.55 -4.81
C ASP A 768 -14.04 0.32 -3.29
N LEU A 769 -14.88 -0.66 -2.89
CA LEU A 769 -15.09 -1.03 -1.50
C LEU A 769 -14.12 -2.11 -1.03
N ARG A 770 -13.39 -2.75 -1.94
CA ARG A 770 -12.38 -3.78 -1.60
C ARG A 770 -11.13 -3.11 -1.02
N PRO A 771 -10.45 -3.75 -0.05
CA PRO A 771 -9.19 -3.22 0.48
C PRO A 771 -8.09 -3.22 -0.59
N THR A 772 -7.12 -2.32 -0.47
CA THR A 772 -5.89 -2.39 -1.28
C THR A 772 -4.92 -3.43 -0.72
N PHE A 773 -3.95 -3.89 -1.52
CA PHE A 773 -2.92 -4.79 -0.99
C PHE A 773 -2.07 -4.15 0.11
N SER A 774 -1.88 -2.82 0.08
CA SER A 774 -1.28 -2.08 1.21
C SER A 774 -2.08 -2.23 2.50
N LYS A 775 -3.41 -2.08 2.42
CA LYS A 775 -4.31 -2.27 3.58
C LYS A 775 -4.29 -3.71 4.08
N LEU A 776 -4.24 -4.68 3.16
CA LEU A 776 -4.14 -6.10 3.50
C LEU A 776 -2.82 -6.41 4.23
N VAL A 777 -1.69 -5.88 3.77
CA VAL A 777 -0.40 -5.97 4.49
C VAL A 777 -0.52 -5.33 5.87
N ASP A 778 -1.17 -4.17 6.02
CA ASP A 778 -1.36 -3.51 7.31
C ASP A 778 -2.17 -4.38 8.28
N VAL A 779 -3.24 -5.02 7.79
CA VAL A 779 -4.08 -5.93 8.60
C VAL A 779 -3.26 -7.09 9.16
N PHE A 780 -2.38 -7.68 8.36
CA PHE A 780 -1.52 -8.79 8.80
C PHE A 780 -0.24 -8.34 9.54
N SER A 781 0.05 -7.04 9.64
CA SER A 781 1.28 -6.51 10.28
C SER A 781 1.03 -5.72 11.58
N HIS A 782 -0.16 -5.16 11.79
CA HIS A 782 -0.48 -4.35 12.97
C HIS A 782 -1.17 -5.13 14.10
N HIS A 783 -1.51 -6.40 13.87
CA HIS A 783 -2.10 -7.24 14.90
C HIS A 783 -1.00 -7.73 15.87
N PRO A 784 -1.21 -7.68 17.21
CA PRO A 784 -0.19 -7.97 18.21
C PRO A 784 0.54 -9.32 18.05
N ASP A 785 -0.16 -10.35 17.58
CA ASP A 785 0.39 -11.69 17.33
C ASP A 785 1.37 -11.76 16.12
N TYR A 786 1.48 -10.67 15.34
CA TYR A 786 2.13 -10.66 14.01
C TYR A 786 3.32 -9.69 13.91
N VAL A 787 3.75 -9.10 15.01
CA VAL A 787 4.85 -8.11 15.02
C VAL A 787 6.14 -8.70 14.44
N ASN A 788 6.45 -9.97 14.74
CA ASN A 788 7.58 -10.69 14.18
C ASN A 788 7.39 -11.08 12.70
N ILE A 789 6.14 -11.24 12.24
CA ILE A 789 5.79 -11.57 10.85
C ILE A 789 6.04 -10.36 9.94
N SER A 790 5.80 -9.14 10.44
CA SER A 790 6.07 -7.91 9.68
C SER A 790 7.57 -7.73 9.37
N GLN A 791 8.46 -8.04 10.32
CA GLN A 791 9.91 -8.05 10.08
C GLN A 791 10.30 -9.14 9.08
N ILE A 792 9.83 -10.37 9.25
CA ILE A 792 10.16 -11.49 8.33
C ILE A 792 9.57 -11.30 6.92
N ALA A 793 8.42 -10.65 6.79
CA ALA A 793 7.78 -10.41 5.50
C ALA A 793 8.31 -9.14 4.79
N LEU A 794 8.80 -8.14 5.53
CA LEU A 794 9.17 -6.80 5.02
C LEU A 794 10.66 -6.45 5.15
N GLU A 795 11.50 -7.34 5.72
CA GLU A 795 12.95 -7.18 5.68
C GLU A 795 13.44 -7.17 4.22
N ASN A 796 13.94 -6.00 3.81
CA ASN A 796 14.70 -5.65 2.58
C ASN A 796 14.02 -4.81 1.48
N ASP A 797 13.12 -3.88 1.80
CA ASP A 797 12.80 -2.78 0.86
C ASP A 797 13.89 -1.68 0.83
N ASP A 798 14.87 -1.70 1.76
CA ASP A 798 15.91 -0.68 1.91
C ASP A 798 17.35 -1.26 1.94
N VAL A 799 17.77 -2.07 0.96
CA VAL A 799 19.20 -2.23 0.64
C VAL A 799 19.38 -2.53 -0.85
N THR A 800 19.57 -1.48 -1.66
CA THR A 800 20.70 -1.32 -2.61
C THR A 800 20.53 0.02 -3.31
N VAL A 801 21.38 0.97 -2.92
CA VAL A 801 21.78 2.14 -3.70
C VAL A 801 22.59 1.69 -4.91
#